data_AF-A0AAV2TDC8-F1
#
_entry.id   AF-A0AAV2TDC8-F1
#
_cell.length_a   1.000
_cell.length_b   1.000
_cell.length_c   1.000
_cell.angle_alpha   90.00
_cell.angle_beta   90.00
_cell.angle_gamma   90.00
#
_symmetry.space_group_name_H-M   'P 1'
#
loop_
_entity.id
_entity.type
_entity.pdbx_description
1 polymer ?
#
loop_
_entity_poly.entity_id
_entity_poly.type
_entity_poly.pdbx_seq_one_letter_code
_entity_poly.pdbx_strand_id
1 'polypeptide(L)'
;MKLIFVPGTHLFIMDDDIEEPENTEYCKFFRDNESSLFQPGTQITSLCAFANLLFIGTAEGTITQYMFEEREIGCTIFSYVKLLARTISDSPVKKVKACPTINILVILASGNLLICDAEQLEIVNFFPTFNDVADFHLTAEAETTPKLCLGFCTQIVKLYSLSKATLLLIFEVRLTYVPRVVCTGLDFICCATDDRYVSVDLKTGVVTDLLEFGENVTKPFVTYVAKDEFLLYGPGSLGIISDASGKSQKAPLQLSPNVVESFVWKNYVFTVTDEFFTIHSIQSQKQLQTVSLSNATAACFSSHGPHLAVVATAVSGRRDQQTDPDLIVIGPERWDSLARKFILADCIKQAKSLLLRQSARIESLLQNRPASSKNEQKIFNVRAKHVFGLLGFYYFEKGDFSRAQRYFEKSLIDIRELLVRYCDLLPNGYSFTPDPFYLLHAQDNRIHSPESDCTQFCGVPELSLAHAIRATDANKNPDNVTVHQLTEEWNLQYDQFLFDFLQKHHKSRFAEEYSHFLETALVKLYIKLLQHGVKPVLSELILPPGPMFGPFTSSRTNDSNQQQAEQSHDLVNLISGLAHIDVEDLMSFLKQSNSPHTLALIYQWQGNLGAALEVWRQLVYGELKDENFPGVDFYVGVLRWLAAPTAEFSTFWTKFELQSQTELFDDSAESSSSYVKLVWQHFCQALESGHFELAETILLALPVCFSRKVSSPTGLATSHTDDSSLAPSQCLTPDNILRKIRPISPDLTRRYLRHLIFTNDDKDSEHHNLLAQLYSDFILRKLDADTQTTTSKECLLSVRREFCRFLRYSYYYSPNALLEILNKTASKSLSYELAILHGKKGDHRSALDILLNQVSDIRSCLSYCLSYLYEDQTRLHRSLICWPYDSSSLRANTAADCQLDSTDTPVSPVAPELFTILVELCLARHDDYHEDIALQLINSPDIPLDYSKVLSLIPGDFPLQRIAKFLRRALLTTSTQASTAQLQWGLSKCCANQSALQVAARPTSVIVHVEEHTKCSRCSRELGAYGPSAPFAWFIKTKQLAHVHCLKDSDQL
;
A
#
# COMPACT_ATOMS: atom_id res chain seq x y z
N MET A 1 47.16 1.00 6.83
CA MET A 1 47.72 -0.23 7.42
C MET A 1 48.00 0.02 8.90
N LYS A 2 47.03 -0.24 9.78
CA LYS A 2 47.27 -0.42 11.21
C LYS A 2 46.92 -1.87 11.51
N LEU A 3 47.96 -2.68 11.71
CA LEU A 3 47.86 -4.02 12.26
C LEU A 3 47.32 -3.86 13.69
N ILE A 4 46.03 -4.10 13.88
CA ILE A 4 45.50 -4.37 15.21
C ILE A 4 45.90 -5.81 15.51
N PHE A 5 46.97 -5.95 16.29
CA PHE A 5 47.32 -7.19 16.95
C PHE A 5 46.13 -7.63 17.79
N VAL A 6 45.43 -8.68 17.36
CA VAL A 6 44.64 -9.53 18.26
C VAL A 6 45.64 -10.54 18.83
N PRO A 7 46.09 -10.40 20.10
CA PRO A 7 46.99 -11.37 20.69
C PRO A 7 46.25 -12.72 20.80
N GLY A 8 46.68 -13.71 20.02
CA GLY A 8 46.13 -15.08 20.02
C GLY A 8 45.68 -15.63 18.67
N THR A 9 45.69 -14.85 17.59
CA THR A 9 45.29 -15.35 16.26
C THR A 9 46.51 -15.84 15.46
N HIS A 10 46.80 -17.14 15.55
CA HIS A 10 47.64 -17.81 14.56
C HIS A 10 46.96 -17.71 13.18
N LEU A 11 47.75 -17.48 12.13
CA LEU A 11 47.28 -17.41 10.75
C LEU A 11 46.40 -18.62 10.41
N PHE A 12 45.10 -18.39 10.18
CA PHE A 12 44.17 -19.40 9.68
C PHE A 12 44.49 -19.73 8.22
N ILE A 13 45.30 -20.77 8.00
CA ILE A 13 45.32 -21.50 6.73
C ILE A 13 44.28 -22.61 6.89
N MET A 14 43.08 -22.38 6.36
CA MET A 14 42.01 -23.39 6.41
C MET A 14 42.10 -24.31 5.21
N ASP A 15 42.86 -25.40 5.34
CA ASP A 15 42.71 -26.58 4.50
C ASP A 15 41.41 -27.34 4.85
N ASP A 16 40.99 -28.22 3.95
CA ASP A 16 39.60 -28.62 3.64
C ASP A 16 38.81 -29.46 4.67
N ASP A 17 39.30 -29.71 5.89
CA ASP A 17 38.64 -30.62 6.82
C ASP A 17 38.12 -29.94 8.10
N ILE A 18 36.82 -30.14 8.36
CA ILE A 18 36.04 -30.06 9.62
C ILE A 18 36.62 -29.15 10.72
N GLU A 19 35.84 -28.15 11.18
CA GLU A 19 36.00 -27.36 12.43
C GLU A 19 36.79 -28.09 13.55
N GLU A 20 38.11 -28.10 13.44
CA GLU A 20 38.95 -28.77 14.42
C GLU A 20 38.91 -27.95 15.72
N PRO A 21 38.85 -28.60 16.90
CA PRO A 21 38.88 -27.92 18.19
C PRO A 21 40.09 -26.99 18.39
N GLU A 22 41.15 -27.13 17.60
CA GLU A 22 42.29 -26.21 17.59
C GLU A 22 41.96 -24.85 16.96
N ASN A 23 40.99 -24.81 16.03
CA ASN A 23 40.64 -23.65 15.21
C ASN A 23 39.29 -23.00 15.62
N THR A 24 38.55 -23.60 16.56
CA THR A 24 37.24 -23.11 17.00
C THR A 24 37.17 -23.01 18.51
N GLU A 25 36.81 -21.85 19.04
CA GLU A 25 36.56 -21.64 20.47
C GLU A 25 35.34 -22.46 20.93
N TYR A 26 35.35 -23.06 22.12
CA TYR A 26 34.19 -23.75 22.69
C TYR A 26 33.49 -22.87 23.72
N CYS A 27 32.16 -22.78 23.64
CA CYS A 27 31.34 -21.93 24.49
C CYS A 27 30.23 -22.71 25.20
N LYS A 28 29.70 -22.13 26.28
CA LYS A 28 28.49 -22.62 26.95
C LYS A 28 27.27 -22.06 26.25
N PHE A 29 26.29 -22.91 26.04
CA PHE A 29 24.97 -22.55 25.56
C PHE A 29 23.95 -22.76 26.67
N PHE A 30 23.09 -21.76 26.84
CA PHE A 30 22.06 -21.76 27.87
C PHE A 30 20.83 -22.54 27.42
N ARG A 31 20.05 -23.01 28.39
CA ARG A 31 18.73 -23.60 28.13
C ARG A 31 17.66 -22.52 27.97
N ASP A 32 16.56 -22.92 27.35
CA ASP A 32 15.33 -22.13 27.37
C ASP A 32 14.69 -22.14 28.78
N ASN A 33 14.30 -20.98 29.31
CA ASN A 33 13.91 -20.78 30.72
C ASN A 33 12.39 -20.95 30.97
N GLU A 34 11.61 -21.34 29.97
CA GLU A 34 10.14 -21.34 30.05
C GLU A 34 9.55 -22.40 31.02
N SER A 35 10.31 -23.41 31.47
CA SER A 35 9.83 -24.41 32.44
C SER A 35 10.94 -25.04 33.29
N SER A 36 10.63 -25.42 34.54
CA SER A 36 11.54 -26.22 35.36
C SER A 36 11.59 -27.66 34.83
N LEU A 37 12.71 -28.03 34.21
CA LEU A 37 12.91 -29.35 33.59
C LEU A 37 12.81 -30.51 34.59
N PHE A 38 13.18 -30.26 35.84
CA PHE A 38 13.27 -31.26 36.90
C PHE A 38 12.49 -30.83 38.14
N GLN A 39 12.07 -31.81 38.93
CA GLN A 39 11.51 -31.56 40.26
C GLN A 39 12.64 -31.18 41.23
N PRO A 40 12.41 -30.24 42.16
CA PRO A 40 13.43 -29.81 43.11
C PRO A 40 13.93 -31.00 43.95
N GLY A 41 15.25 -31.14 44.05
CA GLY A 41 15.90 -32.26 44.75
C GLY A 41 16.22 -33.49 43.90
N THR A 42 15.88 -33.51 42.59
CA THR A 42 16.27 -34.61 41.69
C THR A 42 17.78 -34.65 41.50
N GLN A 43 18.43 -35.81 41.72
CA GLN A 43 19.86 -35.98 41.45
C GLN A 43 20.09 -36.74 40.13
N ILE A 44 20.75 -36.09 39.17
CA ILE A 44 21.14 -36.69 37.89
C ILE A 44 22.44 -37.47 38.06
N THR A 45 22.41 -38.77 37.80
CA THR A 45 23.54 -39.68 37.98
C THR A 45 24.17 -40.12 36.66
N SER A 46 23.41 -40.12 35.56
CA SER A 46 23.91 -40.56 34.25
C SER A 46 23.18 -39.88 33.09
N LEU A 47 23.91 -39.69 31.98
CA LEU A 47 23.41 -39.09 30.75
C LEU A 47 23.81 -39.94 29.54
N CYS A 48 22.92 -40.00 28.55
CA CYS A 48 23.23 -40.59 27.26
C CYS A 48 22.43 -39.89 26.14
N ALA A 49 23.09 -39.49 25.06
CA ALA A 49 22.41 -38.96 23.88
C ALA A 49 22.30 -40.01 22.77
N PHE A 50 21.20 -39.93 22.01
CA PHE A 50 20.90 -40.77 20.85
C PHE A 50 20.13 -39.92 19.84
N ALA A 51 20.64 -39.74 18.63
CA ALA A 51 20.12 -38.74 17.69
C ALA A 51 19.95 -37.36 18.39
N ASN A 52 18.73 -36.82 18.38
CA ASN A 52 18.24 -35.63 19.08
C ASN A 52 17.53 -35.95 20.41
N LEU A 53 17.59 -37.21 20.85
CA LEU A 53 17.08 -37.68 22.13
C LEU A 53 18.18 -37.66 23.18
N LEU A 54 17.82 -37.23 24.39
CA LEU A 54 18.65 -37.24 25.58
C LEU A 54 17.95 -38.10 26.65
N PHE A 55 18.64 -39.14 27.10
CA PHE A 55 18.21 -39.98 28.20
C PHE A 55 18.94 -39.58 29.47
N ILE A 56 18.17 -39.32 30.52
CA ILE A 56 18.66 -38.87 31.82
C ILE A 56 18.24 -39.90 32.87
N GLY A 57 19.24 -40.50 33.51
CA GLY A 57 19.06 -41.41 34.64
C GLY A 57 19.22 -40.66 35.97
N THR A 58 18.30 -40.92 36.90
CA THR A 58 18.29 -40.29 38.22
C THR A 58 18.71 -41.27 39.33
N ALA A 59 19.00 -40.72 40.50
CA ALA A 59 19.25 -41.50 41.73
C ALA A 59 18.01 -42.29 42.20
N GLU A 60 16.81 -41.92 41.78
CA GLU A 60 15.56 -42.61 42.12
C GLU A 60 15.30 -43.83 41.22
N GLY A 61 16.17 -44.10 40.24
CA GLY A 61 15.96 -45.20 39.29
C GLY A 61 15.00 -44.86 38.14
N THR A 62 14.68 -43.58 37.97
CA THR A 62 13.85 -43.08 36.86
C THR A 62 14.72 -42.74 35.67
N ILE A 63 14.25 -43.12 34.48
CA ILE A 63 14.82 -42.68 33.20
C ILE A 63 13.82 -41.76 32.52
N THR A 64 14.31 -40.59 32.19
CA THR A 64 13.55 -39.56 31.49
C THR A 64 14.15 -39.33 30.12
N GLN A 65 13.29 -39.28 29.10
CA GLN A 65 13.64 -39.06 27.72
C GLN A 65 13.20 -37.67 27.30
N TYR A 66 14.16 -36.86 26.87
CA TYR A 66 13.95 -35.53 26.34
C TYR A 66 14.32 -35.50 24.86
N MET A 67 13.52 -34.81 24.05
CA MET A 67 13.98 -34.30 22.77
C MET A 67 14.72 -32.99 23.05
N PHE A 68 15.98 -32.86 22.64
CA PHE A 68 16.70 -31.60 22.74
C PHE A 68 16.97 -31.03 21.35
N GLU A 69 16.59 -29.76 21.16
CA GLU A 69 16.72 -29.07 19.88
C GLU A 69 17.34 -27.69 20.09
N GLU A 70 18.28 -27.35 19.22
CA GLU A 70 18.84 -26.01 19.12
C GLU A 70 17.76 -25.04 18.61
N ARG A 71 17.66 -23.87 19.23
CA ARG A 71 16.81 -22.76 18.81
C ARG A 71 17.59 -21.45 18.85
N GLU A 72 17.17 -20.50 18.03
CA GLU A 72 17.78 -19.18 17.97
C GLU A 72 16.71 -18.12 18.26
N ILE A 73 16.77 -17.55 19.46
CA ILE A 73 15.85 -16.50 19.95
C ILE A 73 16.73 -15.40 20.57
N GLY A 74 17.26 -14.50 19.74
CA GLY A 74 18.24 -13.47 20.15
C GLY A 74 19.62 -14.02 20.51
N CYS A 75 19.69 -15.18 21.16
CA CYS A 75 20.88 -15.99 21.39
C CYS A 75 20.59 -17.48 21.10
N THR A 76 21.64 -18.29 21.01
CA THR A 76 21.51 -19.73 20.84
C THR A 76 21.17 -20.40 22.16
N ILE A 77 20.01 -21.02 22.19
CA ILE A 77 19.49 -21.75 23.34
C ILE A 77 19.14 -23.18 22.95
N PHE A 78 19.21 -24.07 23.92
CA PHE A 78 18.75 -25.45 23.75
C PHE A 78 17.40 -25.63 24.44
N SER A 79 16.40 -26.00 23.66
CA SER A 79 15.06 -26.33 24.13
C SER A 79 14.98 -27.83 24.43
N TYR A 80 14.30 -28.19 25.52
CA TYR A 80 14.13 -29.57 25.95
C TYR A 80 12.65 -29.90 26.09
N VAL A 81 12.17 -30.85 25.28
CA VAL A 81 10.79 -31.32 25.34
C VAL A 81 10.79 -32.72 25.96
N LYS A 82 10.20 -32.84 27.15
CA LYS A 82 10.03 -34.14 27.81
C LYS A 82 9.06 -34.99 27.01
N LEU A 83 9.51 -36.15 26.54
CA LEU A 83 8.68 -37.09 25.80
C LEU A 83 8.08 -38.14 26.73
N LEU A 84 8.95 -38.83 27.47
CA LEU A 84 8.59 -39.97 28.31
C LEU A 84 9.41 -39.97 29.60
N ALA A 85 8.84 -40.54 30.64
CA ALA A 85 9.53 -40.81 31.90
C ALA A 85 9.03 -42.14 32.46
N ARG A 86 9.95 -43.03 32.84
CA ARG A 86 9.61 -44.33 33.40
C ARG A 86 10.56 -44.69 34.54
N THR A 87 10.01 -45.14 35.65
CA THR A 87 10.77 -45.78 36.73
C THR A 87 11.08 -47.21 36.30
N ILE A 88 12.36 -47.51 36.09
CA ILE A 88 12.81 -48.81 35.56
C ILE A 88 13.43 -49.66 36.68
N SER A 89 13.99 -49.02 37.70
CA SER A 89 14.54 -49.65 38.91
C SER A 89 14.14 -48.87 40.15
N ASP A 90 14.14 -49.53 41.30
CA ASP A 90 14.00 -48.87 42.62
C ASP A 90 15.36 -48.36 43.16
N SER A 91 16.43 -48.59 42.40
CA SER A 91 17.81 -48.26 42.75
C SER A 91 18.40 -47.23 41.79
N PRO A 92 19.44 -46.48 42.21
CA PRO A 92 20.02 -45.41 41.40
C PRO A 92 20.61 -45.93 40.09
N VAL A 93 20.34 -45.20 39.00
CA VAL A 93 20.90 -45.52 37.69
C VAL A 93 22.38 -45.16 37.67
N LYS A 94 23.27 -46.15 37.61
CA LYS A 94 24.73 -45.94 37.62
C LYS A 94 25.25 -45.52 36.25
N LYS A 95 24.75 -46.13 35.17
CA LYS A 95 25.24 -45.90 33.80
C LYS A 95 24.16 -46.21 32.78
N VAL A 96 24.06 -45.38 31.75
CA VAL A 96 23.15 -45.55 30.61
C VAL A 96 23.95 -45.37 29.33
N LYS A 97 23.80 -46.28 28.37
CA LYS A 97 24.33 -46.11 27.00
C LYS A 97 23.28 -46.59 25.99
N ALA A 98 23.16 -45.87 24.88
CA ALA A 98 22.23 -46.17 23.80
C ALA A 98 22.97 -46.83 22.61
N CYS A 99 22.28 -47.73 21.93
CA CYS A 99 22.71 -48.37 20.69
C CYS A 99 21.89 -47.82 19.51
N PRO A 100 22.43 -46.89 18.70
CA PRO A 100 21.67 -46.28 17.61
C PRO A 100 21.24 -47.27 16.51
N THR A 101 22.05 -48.29 16.24
CA THR A 101 21.82 -49.24 15.13
C THR A 101 20.65 -50.18 15.39
N ILE A 102 20.35 -50.47 16.66
CA ILE A 102 19.30 -51.43 17.07
C ILE A 102 18.16 -50.73 17.83
N ASN A 103 18.31 -49.44 18.17
CA ASN A 103 17.34 -48.64 18.91
C ASN A 103 17.07 -49.16 20.33
N ILE A 104 18.13 -49.53 21.03
CA ILE A 104 18.09 -50.12 22.37
C ILE A 104 18.85 -49.24 23.37
N LEU A 105 18.34 -49.16 24.60
CA LEU A 105 18.97 -48.51 25.74
C LEU A 105 19.45 -49.58 26.75
N VAL A 106 20.73 -49.55 27.12
CA VAL A 106 21.30 -50.43 28.14
C VAL A 106 21.53 -49.62 29.42
N ILE A 107 20.98 -50.12 30.52
CA ILE A 107 20.88 -49.43 31.80
C ILE A 107 21.49 -50.33 32.88
N LEU A 108 22.37 -49.77 33.71
CA LEU A 108 22.92 -50.46 34.88
C LEU A 108 22.40 -49.79 36.15
N ALA A 109 21.63 -50.53 36.95
CA ALA A 109 21.09 -50.08 38.23
C ALA A 109 21.38 -51.12 39.32
N SER A 110 22.08 -50.72 40.38
CA SER A 110 22.49 -51.60 41.51
C SER A 110 23.02 -52.99 41.13
N GLY A 111 23.82 -53.09 40.05
CA GLY A 111 24.38 -54.36 39.58
C GLY A 111 23.49 -55.20 38.65
N ASN A 112 22.25 -54.76 38.41
CA ASN A 112 21.35 -55.38 37.44
C ASN A 112 21.45 -54.64 36.10
N LEU A 113 21.66 -55.39 35.01
CA LEU A 113 21.64 -54.85 33.66
C LEU A 113 20.24 -55.00 33.06
N LEU A 114 19.66 -53.88 32.66
CA LEU A 114 18.35 -53.79 32.04
C LEU A 114 18.49 -53.28 30.61
N ILE A 115 17.84 -53.97 29.68
CA ILE A 115 17.84 -53.63 28.26
C ILE A 115 16.43 -53.18 27.90
N CYS A 116 16.30 -51.94 27.43
CA CYS A 116 15.02 -51.33 27.10
C CYS A 116 14.97 -50.89 25.63
N ASP A 117 13.77 -50.77 25.07
CA ASP A 117 13.53 -50.07 23.82
C ASP A 117 13.81 -48.56 24.03
N ALA A 118 14.61 -47.95 23.17
CA ALA A 118 14.97 -46.54 23.28
C ALA A 118 13.80 -45.59 22.93
N GLU A 119 12.81 -46.02 22.15
CA GLU A 119 11.64 -45.20 21.81
C GLU A 119 10.53 -45.28 22.85
N GLN A 120 10.25 -46.47 23.38
CA GLN A 120 9.12 -46.70 24.28
C GLN A 120 9.53 -46.74 25.77
N LEU A 121 10.83 -46.82 26.05
CA LEU A 121 11.40 -47.08 27.38
C LEU A 121 10.85 -48.37 28.02
N GLU A 122 10.47 -49.36 27.21
CA GLU A 122 9.96 -50.66 27.66
C GLU A 122 11.07 -51.68 27.83
N ILE A 123 11.02 -52.45 28.93
CA ILE A 123 11.99 -53.52 29.17
C ILE A 123 11.79 -54.63 28.13
N VAL A 124 12.87 -54.99 27.48
CA VAL A 124 12.88 -55.98 26.42
C VAL A 124 13.10 -57.36 27.03
N ASN A 125 11.99 -58.09 27.23
CA ASN A 125 11.98 -59.33 28.01
C ASN A 125 12.60 -60.56 27.31
N PHE A 126 12.94 -60.49 26.03
CA PHE A 126 13.57 -61.64 25.34
C PHE A 126 15.08 -61.75 25.60
N PHE A 127 15.71 -60.72 26.15
CA PHE A 127 17.11 -60.78 26.57
C PHE A 127 17.24 -61.43 27.95
N PRO A 128 18.34 -62.16 28.21
CA PRO A 128 18.61 -62.72 29.53
C PRO A 128 18.83 -61.60 30.56
N THR A 129 18.39 -61.84 31.80
CA THR A 129 18.68 -60.95 32.92
C THR A 129 20.11 -61.17 33.41
N PHE A 130 20.83 -60.07 33.63
CA PHE A 130 22.20 -60.10 34.17
C PHE A 130 22.22 -59.43 35.53
N ASN A 131 22.67 -60.18 36.53
CA ASN A 131 22.88 -59.70 37.90
C ASN A 131 24.38 -59.66 38.19
N ASP A 132 24.77 -58.95 39.25
CA ASP A 132 26.16 -58.81 39.71
C ASP A 132 27.11 -58.19 38.66
N VAL A 133 26.61 -57.30 37.81
CA VAL A 133 27.39 -56.56 36.81
C VAL A 133 28.07 -55.36 37.48
N ALA A 134 29.40 -55.32 37.42
CA ALA A 134 30.20 -54.23 37.97
C ALA A 134 30.20 -52.99 37.04
N ASP A 135 30.43 -53.20 35.75
CA ASP A 135 30.36 -52.19 34.68
C ASP A 135 30.10 -52.84 33.32
N PHE A 136 29.67 -52.04 32.35
CA PHE A 136 29.50 -52.47 30.96
C PHE A 136 30.04 -51.45 29.96
N HIS A 137 30.45 -51.93 28.79
CA HIS A 137 30.80 -51.11 27.64
C HIS A 137 30.00 -51.54 26.42
N LEU A 138 29.46 -50.56 25.70
CA LEU A 138 28.68 -50.77 24.50
C LEU A 138 29.40 -50.11 23.32
N THR A 139 29.82 -50.93 22.35
CA THR A 139 30.45 -50.47 21.12
C THR A 139 29.43 -50.57 19.99
N ALA A 140 29.09 -49.44 19.38
CA ALA A 140 28.12 -49.35 18.29
C ALA A 140 28.67 -48.44 17.18
N GLU A 141 29.70 -48.92 16.48
CA GLU A 141 30.22 -48.25 15.27
C GLU A 141 29.31 -48.57 14.07
N ALA A 142 29.24 -47.65 13.10
CA ALA A 142 28.28 -47.73 11.99
C ALA A 142 28.46 -48.95 11.07
N GLU A 143 29.66 -49.54 11.02
CA GLU A 143 30.02 -50.62 10.07
C GLU A 143 30.08 -52.01 10.71
N THR A 144 29.98 -52.12 12.04
CA THR A 144 30.16 -53.39 12.77
C THR A 144 28.92 -53.76 13.59
N THR A 145 28.74 -55.07 13.81
CA THR A 145 27.70 -55.55 14.73
C THR A 145 28.00 -55.03 16.14
N PRO A 146 27.02 -54.42 16.83
CA PRO A 146 27.28 -53.83 18.15
C PRO A 146 27.68 -54.92 19.14
N LYS A 147 28.69 -54.60 19.96
CA LYS A 147 29.23 -55.50 20.97
C LYS A 147 28.92 -54.94 22.36
N LEU A 148 28.47 -55.82 23.26
CA LEU A 148 28.19 -55.50 24.65
C LEU A 148 29.15 -56.29 25.54
N CYS A 149 30.07 -55.59 26.18
CA CYS A 149 31.02 -56.16 27.14
C CYS A 149 30.52 -55.95 28.56
N LEU A 150 30.43 -57.02 29.33
CA LEU A 150 29.98 -57.04 30.72
C LEU A 150 31.12 -57.51 31.64
N GLY A 151 31.50 -56.69 32.60
CA GLY A 151 32.37 -57.09 33.71
C GLY A 151 31.53 -57.42 34.94
N PHE A 152 31.71 -58.60 35.51
CA PHE A 152 30.96 -59.07 36.68
C PHE A 152 31.77 -58.92 37.97
N CYS A 153 31.07 -58.70 39.08
CA CYS A 153 31.65 -58.74 40.43
C CYS A 153 32.28 -60.10 40.78
N THR A 154 31.92 -61.15 40.04
CA THR A 154 32.47 -62.51 40.13
C THR A 154 33.81 -62.69 39.40
N GLN A 155 34.47 -61.59 39.01
CA GLN A 155 35.77 -61.57 38.31
C GLN A 155 35.71 -62.18 36.90
N ILE A 156 34.55 -62.18 36.26
CA ILE A 156 34.37 -62.69 34.90
C ILE A 156 34.09 -61.51 33.98
N VAL A 157 34.67 -61.52 32.78
CA VAL A 157 34.32 -60.61 31.70
C VAL A 157 33.72 -61.40 30.54
N LYS A 158 32.54 -60.97 30.08
CA LYS A 158 31.82 -61.60 28.96
C LYS A 158 31.56 -60.58 27.87
N LEU A 159 31.82 -60.95 26.62
CA LEU A 159 31.56 -60.14 25.44
C LEU A 159 30.44 -60.77 24.62
N TYR A 160 29.41 -59.99 24.34
CA TYR A 160 28.25 -60.42 23.57
C TYR A 160 28.13 -59.65 22.25
N SER A 161 27.72 -60.34 21.19
CA SER A 161 27.20 -59.74 19.97
C SER A 161 25.73 -59.39 20.17
N LEU A 162 25.39 -58.12 19.99
CA LEU A 162 24.02 -57.65 20.07
C LEU A 162 23.38 -57.63 18.68
N SER A 163 22.20 -58.23 18.57
CA SER A 163 21.30 -58.15 17.41
C SER A 163 19.90 -57.76 17.88
N LYS A 164 19.02 -57.35 16.96
CA LYS A 164 17.67 -56.84 17.29
C LYS A 164 16.82 -57.82 18.10
N ALA A 165 17.07 -59.11 18.00
CA ALA A 165 16.29 -60.15 18.69
C ALA A 165 17.15 -61.12 19.53
N THR A 166 18.49 -61.04 19.46
CA THR A 166 19.37 -62.05 20.06
C THR A 166 20.63 -61.43 20.63
N LEU A 167 21.12 -62.03 21.72
CA LEU A 167 22.36 -61.65 22.38
C LEU A 167 23.24 -62.91 22.45
N LEU A 168 24.30 -62.93 21.64
CA LEU A 168 25.16 -64.11 21.45
C LEU A 168 26.49 -63.94 22.17
N LEU A 169 26.87 -64.87 23.02
CA LEU A 169 28.18 -64.84 23.71
C LEU A 169 29.30 -65.11 22.70
N ILE A 170 30.23 -64.17 22.56
CA ILE A 170 31.41 -64.28 21.68
C ILE A 170 32.64 -64.75 22.48
N PHE A 171 32.85 -64.17 23.67
CA PHE A 171 34.08 -64.37 24.43
C PHE A 171 33.81 -64.31 25.93
N GLU A 172 34.52 -65.13 26.70
CA GLU A 172 34.46 -65.20 28.16
C GLU A 172 35.86 -65.42 28.73
N VAL A 173 36.25 -64.62 29.72
CA VAL A 173 37.53 -64.75 30.43
C VAL A 173 37.32 -64.53 31.93
N ARG A 174 38.12 -65.21 32.75
CA ARG A 174 38.17 -65.00 34.19
C ARG A 174 39.41 -64.20 34.55
N LEU A 175 39.21 -63.08 35.23
CA LEU A 175 40.25 -62.21 35.76
C LEU A 175 40.63 -62.61 37.19
N THR A 176 41.80 -62.18 37.63
CA THR A 176 42.30 -62.36 39.00
C THR A 176 41.66 -61.38 39.99
N TYR A 177 41.15 -60.26 39.47
CA TYR A 177 40.59 -59.15 40.24
C TYR A 177 39.22 -58.74 39.69
N VAL A 178 38.45 -58.00 40.47
CA VAL A 178 37.12 -57.53 40.06
C VAL A 178 37.28 -56.38 39.05
N PRO A 179 36.71 -56.48 37.84
CA PRO A 179 36.74 -55.39 36.87
C PRO A 179 35.77 -54.28 37.29
N ARG A 180 36.28 -53.14 37.74
CA ARG A 180 35.47 -51.96 38.12
C ARG A 180 35.00 -51.15 36.92
N VAL A 181 35.81 -51.06 35.88
CA VAL A 181 35.51 -50.39 34.62
C VAL A 181 35.97 -51.29 33.48
N VAL A 182 35.14 -51.41 32.44
CA VAL A 182 35.47 -52.17 31.24
C VAL A 182 35.39 -51.28 30.01
N CYS A 183 36.30 -51.46 29.07
CA CYS A 183 36.33 -50.76 27.78
C CYS A 183 36.76 -51.73 26.68
N THR A 184 36.03 -51.77 25.57
CA THR A 184 36.27 -52.72 24.48
C THR A 184 36.90 -52.00 23.30
N GLY A 185 38.08 -52.45 22.87
CA GLY A 185 38.71 -52.05 21.62
C GLY A 185 38.37 -53.02 20.48
N LEU A 186 39.19 -53.01 19.42
CA LEU A 186 38.98 -53.88 18.26
C LEU A 186 39.36 -55.34 18.59
N ASP A 187 40.60 -55.55 19.04
CA ASP A 187 41.16 -56.87 19.34
C ASP A 187 41.40 -57.10 20.84
N PHE A 188 41.27 -56.07 21.68
CA PHE A 188 41.54 -56.15 23.12
C PHE A 188 40.41 -55.55 23.97
N ILE A 189 40.27 -56.05 25.21
CA ILE A 189 39.44 -55.44 26.26
C ILE A 189 40.38 -54.86 27.31
N CYS A 190 40.22 -53.59 27.65
CA CYS A 190 40.93 -52.97 28.77
C CYS A 190 40.00 -52.87 29.99
N CYS A 191 40.46 -53.36 31.13
CA CYS A 191 39.74 -53.34 32.40
C CYS A 191 40.55 -52.58 33.45
N ALA A 192 39.87 -51.73 34.23
CA ALA A 192 40.43 -51.20 35.47
C ALA A 192 39.96 -52.06 36.65
N THR A 193 40.89 -52.49 37.50
CA THR A 193 40.61 -53.22 38.74
C THR A 193 40.63 -52.24 39.93
N ASP A 194 40.77 -52.77 41.15
CA ASP A 194 40.93 -51.95 42.36
C ASP A 194 42.28 -51.20 42.41
N ASP A 195 43.35 -51.76 41.83
CA ASP A 195 44.74 -51.30 41.98
C ASP A 195 45.56 -51.22 40.67
N ARG A 196 45.04 -51.72 39.55
CA ARG A 196 45.76 -51.79 38.27
C ARG A 196 44.85 -51.74 37.05
N TYR A 197 45.42 -51.44 35.90
CA TYR A 197 44.81 -51.58 34.59
C TYR A 197 45.35 -52.84 33.91
N VAL A 198 44.46 -53.65 33.35
CA VAL A 198 44.80 -54.87 32.64
C VAL A 198 44.17 -54.87 31.25
N SER A 199 44.89 -55.38 30.25
CA SER A 199 44.35 -55.68 28.93
C SER A 199 44.15 -57.18 28.77
N VAL A 200 43.12 -57.55 28.00
CA VAL A 200 42.81 -58.92 27.63
C VAL A 200 42.77 -59.01 26.12
N ASP A 201 43.56 -59.91 25.56
CA ASP A 201 43.53 -60.24 24.13
C ASP A 201 42.28 -61.08 23.80
N LEU A 202 41.45 -60.62 22.87
CA LEU A 202 40.23 -61.32 22.44
C LEU A 202 40.52 -62.61 21.66
N LYS A 203 41.70 -62.73 21.03
CA LYS A 203 42.09 -63.89 20.23
C LYS A 203 42.70 -64.99 21.08
N THR A 204 43.57 -64.60 22.02
CA THR A 204 44.33 -65.56 22.85
C THR A 204 43.77 -65.74 24.26
N GLY A 205 42.98 -64.79 24.75
CA GLY A 205 42.49 -64.76 26.12
C GLY A 205 43.56 -64.42 27.16
N VAL A 206 44.77 -64.03 26.73
CA VAL A 206 45.87 -63.68 27.63
C VAL A 206 45.59 -62.33 28.28
N VAL A 207 45.81 -62.26 29.60
CA VAL A 207 45.69 -61.05 30.40
C VAL A 207 47.08 -60.46 30.62
N THR A 208 47.25 -59.17 30.32
CA THR A 208 48.50 -58.43 30.50
C THR A 208 48.30 -57.19 31.36
N ASP A 209 49.18 -57.01 32.35
CA ASP A 209 49.15 -55.83 33.23
C ASP A 209 49.73 -54.61 32.49
N LEU A 210 49.00 -53.49 32.52
CA LEU A 210 49.36 -52.24 31.83
C LEU A 210 50.00 -51.22 32.78
N LEU A 211 49.28 -50.86 33.84
CA LEU A 211 49.65 -49.78 34.75
C LEU A 211 49.09 -50.03 36.15
N GLU A 212 49.93 -49.93 37.17
CA GLU A 212 49.51 -49.97 38.58
C GLU A 212 49.25 -48.54 39.09
N PHE A 213 48.21 -48.38 39.93
CA PHE A 213 47.88 -47.09 40.55
C PHE A 213 47.54 -47.25 42.04
N GLY A 214 47.90 -46.26 42.85
CA GLY A 214 47.68 -46.30 44.29
C GLY A 214 46.23 -46.00 44.70
N GLU A 215 45.91 -46.29 45.96
CA GLU A 215 44.57 -46.14 46.59
C GLU A 215 43.96 -44.72 46.53
N ASN A 216 44.73 -43.72 46.08
CA ASN A 216 44.32 -42.32 45.99
C ASN A 216 43.47 -41.97 44.75
N VAL A 217 43.22 -42.92 43.84
CA VAL A 217 42.36 -42.69 42.67
C VAL A 217 40.89 -42.90 43.06
N THR A 218 40.12 -41.81 43.15
CA THR A 218 38.71 -41.82 43.57
C THR A 218 37.78 -42.57 42.61
N LYS A 219 38.07 -42.58 41.31
CA LYS A 219 37.33 -43.32 40.28
C LYS A 219 38.24 -43.61 39.06
N PRO A 220 38.64 -44.86 38.79
CA PRO A 220 39.39 -45.17 37.58
C PRO A 220 38.47 -45.04 36.36
N PHE A 221 39.01 -44.62 35.22
CA PHE A 221 38.31 -44.64 33.95
C PHE A 221 39.24 -45.13 32.83
N VAL A 222 38.64 -45.71 31.80
CA VAL A 222 39.35 -46.20 30.61
C VAL A 222 38.55 -45.78 29.39
N THR A 223 39.25 -45.18 28.42
CA THR A 223 38.63 -44.72 27.18
C THR A 223 39.43 -45.22 25.98
N TYR A 224 38.76 -45.83 25.02
CA TYR A 224 39.38 -46.28 23.78
C TYR A 224 39.81 -45.07 22.93
N VAL A 225 41.04 -45.08 22.42
CA VAL A 225 41.61 -43.99 21.61
C VAL A 225 41.61 -44.36 20.14
N ALA A 226 42.43 -45.34 19.74
CA ALA A 226 42.54 -45.83 18.37
C ALA A 226 43.36 -47.13 18.35
N LYS A 227 43.05 -48.07 17.45
CA LYS A 227 43.86 -49.28 17.13
C LYS A 227 44.61 -49.86 18.35
N ASP A 228 43.85 -50.34 19.33
CA ASP A 228 44.32 -50.98 20.57
C ASP A 228 45.07 -50.08 21.57
N GLU A 229 45.04 -48.75 21.37
CA GLU A 229 45.44 -47.76 22.37
C GLU A 229 44.27 -47.36 23.29
N PHE A 230 44.55 -47.27 24.59
CA PHE A 230 43.62 -46.85 25.63
C PHE A 230 44.17 -45.66 26.41
N LEU A 231 43.31 -44.71 26.74
CA LEU A 231 43.57 -43.63 27.68
C LEU A 231 43.28 -44.11 29.09
N LEU A 232 44.32 -44.14 29.92
CA LEU A 232 44.30 -44.58 31.30
C LEU A 232 44.54 -43.39 32.23
N TYR A 233 43.82 -43.34 33.35
CA TYR A 233 44.07 -42.35 34.39
C TYR A 233 45.23 -42.79 35.29
N GLY A 234 46.35 -42.09 35.19
CA GLY A 234 47.58 -42.29 35.94
C GLY A 234 47.72 -41.36 37.15
N PRO A 235 48.78 -41.53 37.94
CA PRO A 235 49.02 -40.75 39.16
C PRO A 235 49.24 -39.27 38.86
N GLY A 236 48.81 -38.39 39.77
CA GLY A 236 49.00 -36.93 39.62
C GLY A 236 48.10 -36.29 38.56
N SER A 237 46.94 -36.88 38.29
CA SER A 237 46.00 -36.43 37.26
C SER A 237 46.61 -36.47 35.85
N LEU A 238 47.42 -37.49 35.56
CA LEU A 238 48.02 -37.69 34.24
C LEU A 238 47.16 -38.66 33.42
N GLY A 239 46.85 -38.31 32.17
CA GLY A 239 46.24 -39.20 31.18
C GLY A 239 47.33 -39.92 30.39
N ILE A 240 47.50 -41.23 30.63
CA ILE A 240 48.51 -42.05 29.97
C ILE A 240 47.85 -42.79 28.81
N ILE A 241 48.34 -42.58 27.59
CA ILE A 241 47.90 -43.36 26.43
C ILE A 241 48.82 -44.57 26.30
N SER A 242 48.28 -45.77 26.57
CA SER A 242 49.00 -47.04 26.49
C SER A 242 48.40 -47.91 25.39
N ASP A 243 49.27 -48.59 24.65
CA ASP A 243 48.91 -49.72 23.82
C ASP A 243 48.47 -50.90 24.70
N ALA A 244 47.72 -51.84 24.12
CA ALA A 244 47.26 -53.07 24.75
C ALA A 244 48.39 -53.97 25.28
N SER A 245 49.64 -53.74 24.84
CA SER A 245 50.82 -54.43 25.37
C SER A 245 51.48 -53.74 26.57
N GLY A 246 50.89 -52.68 27.12
CA GLY A 246 51.44 -51.91 28.26
C GLY A 246 52.55 -50.92 27.88
N LYS A 247 52.72 -50.64 26.58
CA LYS A 247 53.72 -49.67 26.11
C LYS A 247 53.06 -48.34 25.79
N SER A 248 53.56 -47.27 26.38
CA SER A 248 53.13 -45.91 26.03
C SER A 248 54.13 -45.29 25.06
N GLN A 249 53.68 -44.95 23.85
CA GLN A 249 54.51 -44.27 22.84
C GLN A 249 54.35 -42.74 22.86
N LYS A 250 53.33 -42.24 23.56
CA LYS A 250 52.94 -40.82 23.62
C LYS A 250 53.19 -40.30 25.04
N ALA A 251 53.61 -39.03 25.17
CA ALA A 251 53.78 -38.45 26.49
C ALA A 251 52.42 -38.34 27.21
N PRO A 252 52.39 -38.40 28.54
CA PRO A 252 51.16 -38.26 29.30
C PRO A 252 50.55 -36.86 29.13
N LEU A 253 49.22 -36.81 29.05
CA LEU A 253 48.45 -35.56 29.04
C LEU A 253 48.23 -35.09 30.47
N GLN A 254 48.44 -33.81 30.74
CA GLN A 254 48.05 -33.25 32.05
C GLN A 254 46.54 -33.08 32.08
N LEU A 255 45.85 -33.85 32.91
CA LEU A 255 44.41 -33.75 33.13
C LEU A 255 44.11 -33.02 34.45
N SER A 256 42.85 -32.64 34.60
CA SER A 256 42.30 -32.14 35.86
C SER A 256 41.91 -33.31 36.78
N PRO A 257 41.97 -33.14 38.11
CA PRO A 257 41.45 -34.14 39.06
C PRO A 257 39.92 -34.29 38.93
N ASN A 258 39.35 -35.35 39.49
CA ASN A 258 37.90 -35.61 39.54
C ASN A 258 37.22 -35.67 38.16
N VAL A 259 37.80 -36.43 37.22
CA VAL A 259 37.19 -36.65 35.90
C VAL A 259 35.87 -37.43 36.05
N VAL A 260 34.78 -36.81 35.62
CA VAL A 260 33.42 -37.37 35.62
C VAL A 260 33.26 -38.34 34.46
N GLU A 261 33.57 -37.89 33.25
CA GLU A 261 33.51 -38.64 32.00
C GLU A 261 34.60 -38.12 31.05
N SER A 262 35.12 -38.98 30.18
CA SER A 262 36.07 -38.62 29.13
C SER A 262 35.69 -39.25 27.81
N PHE A 263 36.06 -38.59 26.73
CA PHE A 263 35.75 -39.04 25.38
C PHE A 263 36.89 -38.71 24.44
N VAL A 264 36.99 -39.51 23.37
CA VAL A 264 38.00 -39.33 22.34
C VAL A 264 37.31 -39.15 21.01
N TRP A 265 37.77 -38.16 20.24
CA TRP A 265 37.36 -37.97 18.86
C TRP A 265 38.57 -37.59 18.01
N LYS A 266 38.83 -38.41 16.98
CA LYS A 266 40.05 -38.30 16.16
C LYS A 266 41.29 -38.22 17.06
N ASN A 267 42.00 -37.09 17.05
CA ASN A 267 43.20 -36.84 17.83
C ASN A 267 42.96 -35.94 19.04
N TYR A 268 41.72 -35.80 19.50
CA TYR A 268 41.34 -34.93 20.61
C TYR A 268 40.74 -35.73 21.76
N VAL A 269 41.14 -35.36 22.98
CA VAL A 269 40.58 -35.90 24.22
C VAL A 269 39.78 -34.79 24.90
N PHE A 270 38.51 -35.08 25.15
CA PHE A 270 37.60 -34.22 25.88
C PHE A 270 37.40 -34.80 27.27
N THR A 271 37.67 -34.02 28.30
CA THR A 271 37.46 -34.43 29.68
C THR A 271 36.52 -33.46 30.37
N VAL A 272 35.53 -34.01 31.07
CA VAL A 272 34.60 -33.26 31.92
C VAL A 272 34.97 -33.59 33.37
N THR A 273 35.28 -32.57 34.16
CA THR A 273 35.41 -32.65 35.61
C THR A 273 34.24 -31.92 36.27
N ASP A 274 34.16 -32.00 37.59
CA ASP A 274 33.25 -31.21 38.42
C ASP A 274 33.31 -29.69 38.12
N GLU A 275 34.50 -29.16 37.86
CA GLU A 275 34.75 -27.72 37.67
C GLU A 275 35.10 -27.30 36.24
N PHE A 276 35.54 -28.20 35.36
CA PHE A 276 36.04 -27.81 34.04
C PHE A 276 35.69 -28.81 32.94
N PHE A 277 35.41 -28.28 31.76
CA PHE A 277 35.47 -29.01 30.51
C PHE A 277 36.75 -28.62 29.78
N THR A 278 37.61 -29.58 29.47
CA THR A 278 38.93 -29.33 28.89
C THR A 278 39.15 -30.17 27.64
N ILE A 279 39.78 -29.56 26.64
CA ILE A 279 40.11 -30.18 25.36
C ILE A 279 41.63 -30.31 25.26
N HIS A 280 42.11 -31.52 24.96
CA HIS A 280 43.52 -31.83 24.82
C HIS A 280 43.80 -32.40 23.42
N SER A 281 44.88 -31.94 22.78
CA SER A 281 45.38 -32.53 21.54
C SER A 281 46.33 -33.68 21.85
N ILE A 282 46.06 -34.86 21.30
CA ILE A 282 46.92 -36.04 21.41
C ILE A 282 48.22 -35.83 20.63
N GLN A 283 48.16 -35.10 19.51
CA GLN A 283 49.33 -34.83 18.67
C GLN A 283 50.25 -33.80 19.32
N SER A 284 49.69 -32.66 19.75
CA SER A 284 50.49 -31.58 20.33
C SER A 284 50.79 -31.78 21.82
N GLN A 285 50.13 -32.73 22.48
CA GLN A 285 50.24 -33.02 23.92
C GLN A 285 49.99 -31.80 24.81
N LYS A 286 49.12 -30.89 24.35
CA LYS A 286 48.77 -29.67 25.07
C LYS A 286 47.27 -29.59 25.32
N GLN A 287 46.93 -28.97 26.44
CA GLN A 287 45.58 -28.47 26.70
C GLN A 287 45.32 -27.26 25.80
N LEU A 288 44.32 -27.37 24.94
CA LEU A 288 43.95 -26.36 23.96
C LEU A 288 43.00 -25.32 24.57
N GLN A 289 41.98 -25.81 25.29
CA GLN A 289 40.88 -24.98 25.77
C GLN A 289 40.33 -25.48 27.10
N THR A 290 39.75 -24.55 27.87
CA THR A 290 39.12 -24.80 29.16
C THR A 290 37.84 -23.97 29.24
N VAL A 291 36.72 -24.65 29.52
CA VAL A 291 35.43 -24.03 29.83
C VAL A 291 35.11 -24.34 31.28
N SER A 292 34.90 -23.32 32.11
CA SER A 292 34.54 -23.52 33.53
C SER A 292 33.18 -24.20 33.67
N LEU A 293 32.89 -24.91 34.75
CA LEU A 293 31.61 -25.55 35.04
C LEU A 293 31.27 -25.35 36.51
N SER A 294 29.99 -25.52 36.84
CA SER A 294 29.48 -25.42 38.20
C SER A 294 29.00 -26.79 38.67
N ASN A 295 29.91 -27.58 39.23
CA ASN A 295 29.61 -28.87 39.86
C ASN A 295 28.91 -29.86 38.90
N ALA A 296 29.65 -30.32 37.89
CA ALA A 296 29.16 -31.31 36.93
C ALA A 296 28.99 -32.70 37.57
N THR A 297 27.84 -33.34 37.35
CA THR A 297 27.52 -34.68 37.89
C THR A 297 27.57 -35.78 36.84
N ALA A 298 27.20 -35.48 35.60
CA ALA A 298 27.20 -36.41 34.48
C ALA A 298 27.39 -35.66 33.15
N ALA A 299 27.92 -36.34 32.13
CA ALA A 299 28.10 -35.76 30.80
C ALA A 299 27.92 -36.80 29.69
N CYS A 300 27.52 -36.36 28.50
CA CYS A 300 27.50 -37.18 27.28
C CYS A 300 27.76 -36.33 26.03
N PHE A 301 28.27 -36.95 24.97
CA PHE A 301 28.35 -36.32 23.64
C PHE A 301 27.09 -36.57 22.84
N SER A 302 26.73 -35.61 21.99
CA SER A 302 25.72 -35.80 20.95
C SER A 302 26.15 -36.89 19.96
N SER A 303 25.14 -37.57 19.41
CA SER A 303 25.35 -38.73 18.54
C SER A 303 25.76 -38.38 17.10
N HIS A 304 25.50 -37.16 16.63
CA HIS A 304 25.81 -36.68 15.27
C HIS A 304 27.19 -36.01 15.17
N GLY A 305 28.19 -36.69 15.72
CA GLY A 305 29.56 -36.18 15.86
C GLY A 305 29.72 -35.39 17.17
N PRO A 306 30.85 -35.53 17.88
CA PRO A 306 31.07 -34.98 19.22
C PRO A 306 31.42 -33.48 19.18
N HIS A 307 30.54 -32.70 18.56
CA HIS A 307 30.63 -31.25 18.55
C HIS A 307 29.89 -30.66 19.76
N LEU A 308 28.86 -31.33 20.27
CA LEU A 308 28.07 -30.85 21.43
C LEU A 308 28.19 -31.82 22.60
N ALA A 309 28.75 -31.37 23.71
CA ALA A 309 28.73 -32.07 24.99
C ALA A 309 27.57 -31.55 25.84
N VAL A 310 26.69 -32.43 26.28
CA VAL A 310 25.63 -32.11 27.25
C VAL A 310 26.13 -32.50 28.64
N VAL A 311 26.15 -31.54 29.55
CA VAL A 311 26.64 -31.70 30.93
C VAL A 311 25.52 -31.37 31.91
N ALA A 312 25.24 -32.31 32.83
CA ALA A 312 24.39 -32.06 33.98
C ALA A 312 25.21 -31.41 35.09
N THR A 313 24.71 -30.31 35.63
CA THR A 313 25.31 -29.54 36.71
C THR A 313 24.36 -29.44 37.89
N ALA A 314 24.85 -29.57 39.11
CA ALA A 314 24.05 -29.33 40.32
C ALA A 314 24.30 -27.91 40.83
N VAL A 315 23.33 -27.01 40.64
CA VAL A 315 23.46 -25.61 41.08
C VAL A 315 23.11 -25.54 42.56
N SER A 316 24.08 -25.17 43.39
CA SER A 316 23.82 -24.84 44.80
C SER A 316 23.19 -23.45 44.89
N GLY A 317 21.91 -23.38 45.25
CA GLY A 317 21.25 -22.11 45.55
C GLY A 317 21.95 -21.35 46.69
N ARG A 318 21.84 -20.01 46.71
CA ARG A 318 22.38 -19.18 47.80
C ARG A 318 21.70 -19.55 49.12
N ARG A 319 22.45 -20.24 50.00
CA ARG A 319 22.14 -20.55 51.41
C ARG A 319 20.81 -21.30 51.63
N ASP A 320 20.95 -22.60 51.90
CA ASP A 320 19.96 -23.49 52.55
C ASP A 320 18.69 -23.93 51.78
N GLN A 321 18.71 -23.95 50.44
CA GLN A 321 17.69 -24.66 49.64
C GLN A 321 18.31 -25.69 48.70
N GLN A 322 17.56 -26.77 48.45
CA GLN A 322 17.93 -27.98 47.70
C GLN A 322 18.72 -27.67 46.42
N THR A 323 19.71 -28.52 46.09
CA THR A 323 20.47 -28.45 44.85
C THR A 323 19.55 -28.78 43.68
N ASP A 324 19.28 -27.80 42.83
CA ASP A 324 18.49 -28.03 41.62
C ASP A 324 19.42 -28.45 40.48
N PRO A 325 19.11 -29.55 39.78
CA PRO A 325 19.88 -29.95 38.61
C PRO A 325 19.59 -29.03 37.42
N ASP A 326 20.62 -28.72 36.65
CA ASP A 326 20.55 -27.99 35.40
C ASP A 326 21.34 -28.71 34.29
N LEU A 327 21.03 -28.40 33.03
CA LEU A 327 21.72 -28.93 31.86
C LEU A 327 22.38 -27.79 31.09
N ILE A 328 23.68 -27.94 30.85
CA ILE A 328 24.48 -27.01 30.04
C ILE A 328 24.95 -27.76 28.79
N VAL A 329 24.80 -27.14 27.63
CA VAL A 329 25.39 -27.65 26.39
C VAL A 329 26.68 -26.89 26.11
N ILE A 330 27.76 -27.60 25.81
CA ILE A 330 29.07 -27.04 25.47
C ILE A 330 29.38 -27.46 24.04
N GLY A 331 29.78 -26.52 23.20
CA GLY A 331 30.10 -26.82 21.81
C GLY A 331 30.95 -25.75 21.14
N PRO A 332 31.32 -25.95 19.86
CA PRO A 332 32.07 -24.96 19.11
C PRO A 332 31.27 -23.66 19.00
N GLU A 333 32.01 -22.55 18.94
CA GLU A 333 31.48 -21.22 18.75
C GLU A 333 30.66 -21.18 17.46
N ARG A 334 29.59 -20.40 17.50
CA ARG A 334 28.69 -20.25 16.37
C ARG A 334 29.45 -19.70 15.15
N TRP A 335 29.18 -20.29 13.99
CA TRP A 335 29.83 -19.91 12.74
C TRP A 335 29.58 -18.44 12.35
N ASP A 336 28.44 -17.85 12.73
CA ASP A 336 28.10 -16.44 12.50
C ASP A 336 28.89 -15.49 13.40
N SER A 337 29.20 -15.91 14.64
CA SER A 337 30.13 -15.18 15.52
C SER A 337 31.55 -15.18 14.94
N LEU A 338 31.99 -16.33 14.40
CA LEU A 338 33.26 -16.46 13.69
C LEU A 338 33.29 -15.60 12.42
N ALA A 339 32.20 -15.58 11.66
CA ALA A 339 32.02 -14.69 10.51
C ALA A 339 32.07 -13.21 10.91
N ARG A 340 31.46 -12.84 12.04
CA ARG A 340 31.56 -11.50 12.62
C ARG A 340 33.01 -11.15 12.96
N LYS A 341 33.75 -12.02 13.64
CA LYS A 341 35.19 -11.82 13.93
C LYS A 341 35.98 -11.58 12.62
N PHE A 342 35.72 -12.33 11.56
CA PHE A 342 36.36 -12.10 10.25
C PHE A 342 35.96 -10.76 9.62
N ILE A 343 34.71 -10.33 9.71
CA ILE A 343 34.25 -9.05 9.17
C ILE A 343 34.89 -7.87 9.93
N LEU A 344 34.94 -7.95 11.25
CA LEU A 344 35.60 -6.95 12.12
C LEU A 344 37.12 -6.87 11.84
N ALA A 345 37.74 -7.99 11.49
CA ALA A 345 39.15 -8.07 11.09
C ALA A 345 39.41 -7.70 9.61
N ASP A 346 38.41 -7.15 8.89
CA ASP A 346 38.48 -6.78 7.47
C ASP A 346 38.74 -7.97 6.50
N CYS A 347 38.51 -9.20 6.97
CA CYS A 347 38.77 -10.45 6.25
C CYS A 347 37.50 -11.00 5.55
N ILE A 348 36.86 -10.18 4.71
CA ILE A 348 35.55 -10.46 4.10
C ILE A 348 35.53 -11.75 3.25
N LYS A 349 36.65 -12.07 2.58
CA LYS A 349 36.73 -13.29 1.75
C LYS A 349 36.56 -14.56 2.59
N GLN A 350 37.15 -14.59 3.78
CA GLN A 350 37.05 -15.71 4.72
C GLN A 350 35.62 -15.85 5.24
N ALA A 351 34.99 -14.74 5.65
CA ALA A 351 33.59 -14.73 6.07
C ALA A 351 32.63 -15.26 4.97
N LYS A 352 32.85 -14.87 3.70
CA LYS A 352 32.06 -15.38 2.57
C LYS A 352 32.29 -16.86 2.30
N SER A 353 33.55 -17.32 2.36
CA SER A 353 33.87 -18.74 2.17
C SER A 353 33.24 -19.62 3.26
N LEU A 354 33.21 -19.13 4.49
CA LEU A 354 32.57 -19.81 5.62
C LEU A 354 31.05 -19.91 5.42
N LEU A 355 30.40 -18.84 4.97
CA LEU A 355 28.96 -18.86 4.63
C LEU A 355 28.63 -19.85 3.51
N LEU A 356 29.44 -19.88 2.44
CA LEU A 356 29.26 -20.83 1.32
C LEU A 356 29.48 -22.29 1.74
N ARG A 357 30.44 -22.54 2.62
CA ARG A 357 30.70 -23.87 3.16
C ARG A 357 29.52 -24.36 4.01
N GLN A 358 28.98 -23.48 4.87
CA GLN A 358 27.82 -23.83 5.69
C GLN A 358 26.55 -24.03 4.84
N SER A 359 26.34 -23.25 3.77
CA SER A 359 25.22 -23.50 2.85
C SER A 359 25.35 -24.85 2.16
N ALA A 360 26.53 -25.21 1.65
CA ALA A 360 26.79 -26.52 1.04
C ALA A 360 26.58 -27.68 2.03
N ARG A 361 27.00 -27.50 3.30
CA ARG A 361 26.74 -28.47 4.37
C ARG A 361 25.24 -28.68 4.57
N ILE A 362 24.45 -27.62 4.71
CA ILE A 362 23.00 -27.72 4.91
C ILE A 362 22.31 -28.34 3.68
N GLU A 363 22.73 -28.01 2.47
CA GLU A 363 22.23 -28.64 1.24
C GLU A 363 22.50 -30.15 1.23
N SER A 364 23.70 -30.59 1.63
CA SER A 364 24.02 -32.02 1.74
C SER A 364 23.16 -32.74 2.80
N LEU A 365 22.87 -32.07 3.92
CA LEU A 365 22.02 -32.61 4.99
C LEU A 365 20.55 -32.70 4.56
N LEU A 366 20.06 -31.73 3.79
CA LEU A 366 18.72 -31.75 3.20
C LEU A 366 18.55 -32.88 2.17
N GLN A 367 19.58 -33.17 1.38
CA GLN A 367 19.59 -34.31 0.44
C GLN A 367 19.54 -35.65 1.19
N ASN A 368 20.28 -35.76 2.30
CA ASN A 368 20.37 -37.01 3.05
C ASN A 368 19.18 -37.24 4.00
N ARG A 369 18.60 -36.20 4.61
CA ARG A 369 17.57 -36.31 5.67
C ARG A 369 16.57 -35.13 5.65
N PRO A 370 15.56 -35.11 4.75
CA PRO A 370 14.69 -33.94 4.56
C PRO A 370 13.70 -33.66 5.70
N ALA A 371 13.35 -34.66 6.52
CA ALA A 371 12.38 -34.49 7.60
C ALA A 371 12.99 -33.88 8.87
N SER A 372 14.24 -34.24 9.22
CA SER A 372 14.91 -33.76 10.44
C SER A 372 15.70 -32.47 10.24
N SER A 373 16.08 -32.13 9.01
CA SER A 373 16.94 -30.96 8.70
C SER A 373 16.20 -29.63 8.60
N LYS A 374 14.86 -29.62 8.70
CA LYS A 374 14.07 -28.37 8.65
C LYS A 374 14.45 -27.38 9.75
N ASN A 375 14.74 -27.85 10.96
CA ASN A 375 15.16 -26.96 12.06
C ASN A 375 16.56 -26.38 11.80
N GLU A 376 17.51 -27.21 11.39
CA GLU A 376 18.86 -26.78 11.01
C GLU A 376 18.84 -25.75 9.86
N GLN A 377 17.96 -25.93 8.88
CA GLN A 377 17.77 -24.97 7.79
C GLN A 377 17.20 -23.64 8.31
N LYS A 378 16.26 -23.66 9.25
CA LYS A 378 15.74 -22.44 9.89
C LYS A 378 16.84 -21.69 10.64
N ILE A 379 17.61 -22.39 11.46
CA ILE A 379 18.76 -21.83 12.20
C ILE A 379 19.78 -21.23 11.24
N PHE A 380 20.16 -21.97 10.20
CA PHE A 380 21.08 -21.47 9.18
C PHE A 380 20.56 -20.18 8.53
N ASN A 381 19.28 -20.13 8.17
CA ASN A 381 18.68 -18.94 7.55
C ASN A 381 18.68 -17.73 8.49
N VAL A 382 18.43 -17.91 9.79
CA VAL A 382 18.49 -16.82 10.79
C VAL A 382 19.92 -16.29 10.91
N ARG A 383 20.90 -17.16 11.10
CA ARG A 383 22.32 -16.78 11.18
C ARG A 383 22.84 -16.13 9.91
N ALA A 384 22.48 -16.68 8.75
CA ALA A 384 22.87 -16.12 7.47
C ALA A 384 22.31 -14.70 7.30
N LYS A 385 21.07 -14.44 7.72
CA LYS A 385 20.51 -13.09 7.74
C LYS A 385 21.30 -12.15 8.64
N HIS A 386 21.69 -12.57 9.84
CA HIS A 386 22.54 -11.75 10.73
C HIS A 386 23.88 -11.41 10.07
N VAL A 387 24.57 -12.40 9.46
CA VAL A 387 25.84 -12.15 8.77
C VAL A 387 25.65 -11.23 7.56
N PHE A 388 24.57 -11.38 6.79
CA PHE A 388 24.26 -10.46 5.71
C PHE A 388 23.95 -9.05 6.22
N GLY A 389 23.23 -8.90 7.33
CA GLY A 389 22.93 -7.59 7.93
C GLY A 389 24.21 -6.90 8.38
N LEU A 390 25.10 -7.63 9.05
CA LEU A 390 26.42 -7.14 9.46
C LEU A 390 27.29 -6.73 8.26
N LEU A 391 27.29 -7.52 7.18
CA LEU A 391 27.96 -7.14 5.92
C LEU A 391 27.34 -5.87 5.31
N GLY A 392 26.02 -5.73 5.38
CA GLY A 392 25.30 -4.53 4.97
C GLY A 392 25.80 -3.30 5.73
N PHE A 393 25.82 -3.37 7.06
CA PHE A 393 26.35 -2.28 7.91
C PHE A 393 27.84 -2.02 7.67
N TYR A 394 28.64 -3.06 7.43
CA TYR A 394 30.06 -2.90 7.11
C TYR A 394 30.25 -2.08 5.82
N TYR A 395 29.50 -2.38 4.75
CA TYR A 395 29.59 -1.60 3.52
C TYR A 395 28.96 -0.22 3.65
N PHE A 396 27.91 -0.08 4.46
CA PHE A 396 27.27 1.20 4.78
C PHE A 396 28.23 2.16 5.50
N GLU A 397 28.96 1.71 6.53
CA GLU A 397 29.98 2.51 7.21
C GLU A 397 31.18 2.83 6.31
N LYS A 398 31.44 2.02 5.28
CA LYS A 398 32.47 2.28 4.26
C LYS A 398 32.01 3.21 3.14
N GLY A 399 30.72 3.54 3.04
CA GLY A 399 30.15 4.36 1.97
C GLY A 399 29.88 3.61 0.65
N ASP A 400 29.90 2.27 0.63
CA ASP A 400 29.52 1.47 -0.55
C ASP A 400 28.04 1.09 -0.50
N PHE A 401 27.21 2.04 -0.91
CA PHE A 401 25.74 1.94 -0.88
C PHE A 401 25.18 0.81 -1.74
N SER A 402 25.78 0.57 -2.91
CA SER A 402 25.32 -0.48 -3.84
C SER A 402 25.47 -1.88 -3.24
N ARG A 403 26.58 -2.16 -2.55
CA ARG A 403 26.76 -3.43 -1.85
C ARG A 403 25.92 -3.48 -0.58
N ALA A 404 25.85 -2.38 0.17
CA ALA A 404 25.04 -2.29 1.37
C ALA A 404 23.57 -2.67 1.09
N GLN A 405 22.95 -2.07 0.07
CA GLN A 405 21.59 -2.39 -0.37
C GLN A 405 21.39 -3.89 -0.64
N ARG A 406 22.28 -4.50 -1.43
CA ARG A 406 22.18 -5.94 -1.77
C ARG A 406 22.25 -6.83 -0.54
N TYR A 407 23.02 -6.46 0.48
CA TYR A 407 23.17 -7.24 1.70
C TYR A 407 22.00 -7.00 2.67
N PHE A 408 21.48 -5.78 2.77
CA PHE A 408 20.25 -5.49 3.52
C PHE A 408 19.02 -6.22 2.95
N GLU A 409 18.92 -6.31 1.62
CA GLU A 409 17.88 -7.10 0.94
C GLU A 409 17.98 -8.59 1.25
N LYS A 410 19.20 -9.12 1.36
CA LYS A 410 19.44 -10.53 1.70
C LYS A 410 19.19 -10.83 3.18
N SER A 411 19.46 -9.88 4.07
CA SER A 411 19.23 -10.04 5.51
C SER A 411 17.76 -9.87 5.88
N LEU A 412 16.96 -9.19 5.06
CA LEU A 412 15.63 -8.69 5.45
C LEU A 412 15.77 -7.87 6.74
N ILE A 413 16.62 -6.85 6.68
CA ILE A 413 17.00 -6.04 7.84
C ILE A 413 15.77 -5.41 8.50
N ASP A 414 15.74 -5.37 9.84
CA ASP A 414 14.80 -4.55 10.58
C ASP A 414 15.09 -3.08 10.29
N ILE A 415 14.12 -2.36 9.73
CA ILE A 415 14.28 -0.96 9.32
C ILE A 415 14.66 -0.07 10.51
N ARG A 416 14.25 -0.41 11.73
CA ARG A 416 14.60 0.35 12.93
C ARG A 416 16.10 0.38 13.16
N GLU A 417 16.81 -0.70 12.86
CA GLU A 417 18.28 -0.72 12.93
C GLU A 417 18.91 0.35 12.04
N LEU A 418 18.33 0.61 10.86
CA LEU A 418 18.78 1.69 9.98
C LEU A 418 18.36 3.08 10.48
N LEU A 419 17.10 3.25 10.88
CA LEU A 419 16.56 4.54 11.31
C LEU A 419 17.24 5.09 12.57
N VAL A 420 17.62 4.23 13.51
CA VAL A 420 18.29 4.59 14.77
C VAL A 420 19.64 5.27 14.57
N ARG A 421 20.29 5.03 13.42
CA ARG A 421 21.57 5.67 13.07
C ARG A 421 21.40 7.13 12.63
N TYR A 422 20.16 7.58 12.40
CA TYR A 422 19.83 8.97 12.05
C TYR A 422 19.16 9.65 13.25
N CYS A 423 19.61 10.87 13.58
CA CYS A 423 19.19 11.55 14.81
C CYS A 423 17.71 11.95 14.84
N ASP A 424 17.08 12.18 13.68
CA ASP A 424 15.74 12.80 13.62
C ASP A 424 14.65 11.91 13.00
N LEU A 425 14.98 10.65 12.63
CA LEU A 425 14.05 9.80 11.87
C LEU A 425 13.14 8.95 12.76
N LEU A 426 13.55 8.60 13.97
CA LEU A 426 12.68 7.97 14.95
C LEU A 426 11.89 9.01 15.77
N PRO A 427 10.70 8.67 16.30
CA PRO A 427 9.95 9.60 17.13
C PRO A 427 10.67 10.01 18.41
N ASN A 428 10.42 11.26 18.81
CA ASN A 428 10.97 11.83 20.04
C ASN A 428 10.57 10.99 21.26
N GLY A 429 11.56 10.44 21.97
CA GLY A 429 11.35 9.60 23.15
C GLY A 429 11.17 8.10 22.87
N TYR A 430 11.24 7.66 21.61
CA TYR A 430 11.25 6.24 21.27
C TYR A 430 12.63 5.63 21.56
N SER A 431 12.71 4.71 22.51
CA SER A 431 13.93 3.95 22.79
C SER A 431 13.91 2.62 22.06
N PHE A 432 14.88 2.44 21.16
CA PHE A 432 15.17 1.17 20.51
C PHE A 432 16.60 0.77 20.83
N THR A 433 16.81 -0.48 21.23
CA THR A 433 18.13 -1.05 21.49
C THR A 433 18.57 -1.87 20.28
N PRO A 434 19.58 -1.41 19.50
CA PRO A 434 20.12 -2.17 18.38
C PRO A 434 20.63 -3.55 18.79
N ASP A 435 20.54 -4.51 17.88
CA ASP A 435 21.15 -5.82 18.05
C ASP A 435 22.68 -5.67 18.17
N PRO A 436 23.27 -6.11 19.30
CA PRO A 436 24.73 -6.06 19.51
C PRO A 436 25.52 -6.75 18.40
N PHE A 437 24.93 -7.70 17.68
CA PHE A 437 25.58 -8.39 16.56
C PHE A 437 25.99 -7.41 15.44
N TYR A 438 25.19 -6.37 15.19
CA TYR A 438 25.44 -5.38 14.13
C TYR A 438 26.42 -4.26 14.52
N LEU A 439 26.96 -4.29 15.74
CA LEU A 439 27.96 -3.32 16.19
C LEU A 439 29.34 -3.67 15.63
N LEU A 440 29.88 -2.75 14.82
CA LEU A 440 31.20 -2.86 14.18
C LEU A 440 32.36 -2.35 15.04
N HIS A 441 32.06 -1.61 16.11
CA HIS A 441 33.03 -1.13 17.08
C HIS A 441 33.07 -2.09 18.28
N ALA A 442 34.27 -2.50 18.69
CA ALA A 442 34.45 -3.39 19.83
C ALA A 442 34.09 -2.65 21.13
N GLN A 443 33.40 -3.35 22.05
CA GLN A 443 33.19 -2.87 23.41
C GLN A 443 34.55 -2.68 24.11
N ASP A 444 34.98 -1.44 24.32
CA ASP A 444 35.99 -1.16 25.33
C ASP A 444 35.31 -1.25 26.71
N ASN A 445 35.32 -2.44 27.31
CA ASN A 445 34.83 -2.70 28.67
C ASN A 445 35.69 -2.03 29.77
N ARG A 446 36.21 -0.82 29.55
CA ARG A 446 37.10 -0.12 30.50
C ARG A 446 36.65 1.27 30.94
N ILE A 447 35.46 1.73 30.57
CA ILE A 447 34.95 3.02 31.08
C ILE A 447 33.54 2.81 31.64
N HIS A 448 33.49 2.42 32.92
CA HIS A 448 32.28 2.57 33.73
C HIS A 448 32.25 4.00 34.30
N SER A 449 31.51 4.89 33.64
CA SER A 449 30.92 6.09 34.25
C SER A 449 29.41 6.03 34.03
N PRO A 450 28.55 6.17 35.07
CA PRO A 450 27.14 5.84 34.98
C PRO A 450 26.23 6.97 34.42
N GLU A 451 26.79 8.02 33.80
CA GLU A 451 26.00 9.21 33.41
C GLU A 451 26.22 9.66 31.95
N SER A 452 26.65 8.79 31.05
CA SER A 452 26.63 9.07 29.62
C SER A 452 25.76 8.03 28.90
N ASP A 453 24.56 8.43 28.51
CA ASP A 453 23.75 7.78 27.47
C ASP A 453 24.51 7.87 26.13
N CYS A 454 25.63 7.17 26.02
CA CYS A 454 26.41 7.06 24.80
C CYS A 454 25.86 5.90 23.98
N THR A 455 25.09 6.24 22.95
CA THR A 455 24.75 5.36 21.83
C THR A 455 25.99 4.57 21.39
N GLN A 456 25.96 3.24 21.54
CA GLN A 456 27.10 2.34 21.31
C GLN A 456 27.42 2.09 19.82
N PHE A 457 26.85 2.89 18.91
CA PHE A 457 27.00 2.79 17.46
C PHE A 457 27.31 4.17 16.87
N CYS A 458 28.03 4.22 15.75
CA CYS A 458 28.31 5.48 15.07
C CYS A 458 27.07 5.98 14.32
N GLY A 459 26.62 7.19 14.67
CA GLY A 459 25.56 7.87 13.94
C GLY A 459 26.01 8.32 12.55
N VAL A 460 25.06 8.55 11.64
CA VAL A 460 25.34 9.06 10.29
C VAL A 460 26.16 10.38 10.31
N PRO A 461 25.89 11.35 11.21
CA PRO A 461 26.72 12.56 11.31
C PRO A 461 28.18 12.28 11.69
N GLU A 462 28.45 11.23 12.48
CA GLU A 462 29.81 10.83 12.86
C GLU A 462 30.52 10.12 11.71
N LEU A 463 29.79 9.29 10.96
CA LEU A 463 30.30 8.60 9.78
C LEU A 463 30.63 9.58 8.65
N SER A 464 29.76 10.55 8.37
CA SER A 464 30.00 11.58 7.36
C SER A 464 31.21 12.44 7.71
N LEU A 465 31.35 12.82 8.98
CA LEU A 465 32.53 13.52 9.48
C LEU A 465 33.80 12.66 9.32
N ALA A 466 33.74 11.37 9.67
CA ALA A 466 34.88 10.46 9.54
C ALA A 466 35.32 10.28 8.07
N HIS A 467 34.38 10.21 7.13
CA HIS A 467 34.68 10.17 5.70
C HIS A 467 35.22 11.50 5.17
N ALA A 468 34.67 12.62 5.62
CA ALA A 468 35.19 13.95 5.27
C ALA A 468 36.65 14.11 5.72
N ILE A 469 36.99 13.69 6.94
CA ILE A 469 38.37 13.72 7.46
C ILE A 469 39.30 12.80 6.64
N ARG A 470 38.85 11.57 6.31
CA ARG A 470 39.65 10.66 5.46
C ARG A 470 39.85 11.19 4.04
N ALA A 471 38.85 11.87 3.48
CA ALA A 471 38.94 12.48 2.16
C ALA A 471 39.92 13.66 2.16
N THR A 472 39.96 14.46 3.23
CA THR A 472 40.96 15.53 3.38
C THR A 472 42.37 14.98 3.58
N ASP A 473 42.55 13.87 4.31
CA ASP A 473 43.86 13.24 4.51
C ASP A 473 44.41 12.59 3.22
N ALA A 474 43.53 12.15 2.31
CA ALA A 474 43.92 11.55 1.03
C ALA A 474 44.27 12.60 -0.05
N ASN A 475 43.68 13.80 0.02
CA ASN A 475 43.95 14.89 -0.91
C ASN A 475 45.24 15.64 -0.54
N LYS A 476 46.30 15.45 -1.33
CA LYS A 476 47.61 16.12 -1.13
C LYS A 476 47.64 17.62 -1.48
N ASN A 477 46.53 18.22 -1.92
CA ASN A 477 46.40 19.65 -2.24
C ASN A 477 45.27 20.28 -1.40
N PRO A 478 45.57 21.28 -0.55
CA PRO A 478 44.63 21.81 0.44
C PRO A 478 43.87 23.06 -0.05
N ASP A 479 43.45 23.12 -1.31
CA ASP A 479 42.79 24.32 -1.84
C ASP A 479 41.29 24.08 -2.10
N ASN A 480 40.49 24.77 -1.27
CA ASN A 480 39.09 25.19 -1.44
C ASN A 480 37.91 24.34 -0.92
N VAL A 481 38.08 23.14 -0.38
CA VAL A 481 36.94 22.39 0.20
C VAL A 481 37.09 22.24 1.71
N THR A 482 36.15 22.79 2.46
CA THR A 482 36.14 22.69 3.93
C THR A 482 35.58 21.33 4.38
N VAL A 483 36.06 20.82 5.51
CA VAL A 483 35.55 19.56 6.12
C VAL A 483 34.03 19.61 6.29
N HIS A 484 33.48 20.80 6.59
CA HIS A 484 32.04 21.02 6.73
C HIS A 484 31.27 20.75 5.43
N GLN A 485 31.73 21.29 4.29
CA GLN A 485 31.10 21.07 2.98
C GLN A 485 31.12 19.58 2.60
N LEU A 486 32.24 18.89 2.80
CA LEU A 486 32.33 17.45 2.56
C LEU A 486 31.42 16.65 3.50
N THR A 487 31.26 17.07 4.75
CA THR A 487 30.37 16.41 5.72
C THR A 487 28.91 16.54 5.28
N GLU A 488 28.50 17.70 4.77
CA GLU A 488 27.16 17.92 4.20
C GLU A 488 26.92 17.08 2.93
N GLU A 489 27.92 17.00 2.04
CA GLU A 489 27.85 16.14 0.85
C GLU A 489 27.69 14.66 1.22
N TRP A 490 28.41 14.18 2.23
CA TRP A 490 28.26 12.80 2.72
C TRP A 490 26.91 12.57 3.40
N ASN A 491 26.42 13.50 4.23
CA ASN A 491 25.08 13.41 4.82
C ASN A 491 24.00 13.29 3.74
N LEU A 492 24.11 14.09 2.68
CA LEU A 492 23.20 14.04 1.53
C LEU A 492 23.23 12.68 0.83
N GLN A 493 24.40 12.07 0.65
CA GLN A 493 24.52 10.73 0.05
C GLN A 493 23.88 9.64 0.92
N TYR A 494 24.02 9.73 2.24
CA TYR A 494 23.37 8.82 3.19
C TYR A 494 21.84 8.98 3.16
N ASP A 495 21.34 10.22 3.17
CA ASP A 495 19.90 10.54 3.10
C ASP A 495 19.29 10.07 1.76
N GLN A 496 19.98 10.27 0.63
CA GLN A 496 19.56 9.77 -0.69
C GLN A 496 19.50 8.24 -0.72
N PHE A 497 20.54 7.57 -0.22
CA PHE A 497 20.57 6.12 -0.14
C PHE A 497 19.41 5.57 0.69
N LEU A 498 19.16 6.15 1.87
CA LEU A 498 18.08 5.69 2.73
C LEU A 498 16.72 5.95 2.09
N PHE A 499 16.52 7.11 1.46
CA PHE A 499 15.30 7.44 0.74
C PHE A 499 15.00 6.41 -0.36
N ASP A 500 15.95 6.15 -1.25
CA ASP A 500 15.81 5.17 -2.35
C ASP A 500 15.56 3.75 -1.81
N PHE A 501 16.24 3.39 -0.71
CA PHE A 501 16.08 2.09 -0.07
C PHE A 501 14.68 1.90 0.53
N LEU A 502 14.20 2.87 1.31
CA LEU A 502 12.87 2.82 1.94
C LEU A 502 11.76 2.86 0.90
N GLN A 503 11.90 3.68 -0.15
CA GLN A 503 10.91 3.76 -1.22
C GLN A 503 10.75 2.42 -1.96
N LYS A 504 11.86 1.77 -2.32
CA LYS A 504 11.85 0.47 -3.01
C LYS A 504 11.17 -0.63 -2.18
N HIS A 505 11.32 -0.57 -0.86
CA HIS A 505 10.88 -1.62 0.07
C HIS A 505 9.64 -1.27 0.89
N HIS A 506 8.95 -0.16 0.59
CA HIS A 506 7.74 0.30 1.29
C HIS A 506 6.63 -0.77 1.37
N LYS A 507 6.44 -1.57 0.31
CA LYS A 507 5.44 -2.66 0.24
C LYS A 507 5.99 -4.05 0.60
N SER A 508 7.22 -4.12 1.09
CA SER A 508 7.87 -5.40 1.39
C SER A 508 7.34 -6.00 2.69
N ARG A 509 7.37 -7.34 2.80
CA ARG A 509 6.87 -8.05 3.99
C ARG A 509 7.62 -7.73 5.29
N PHE A 510 8.86 -7.23 5.21
CA PHE A 510 9.63 -6.85 6.40
C PHE A 510 9.38 -5.39 6.83
N ALA A 511 8.73 -4.59 5.98
CA ALA A 511 8.33 -3.22 6.28
C ALA A 511 6.90 -3.10 6.85
N GLU A 512 6.08 -4.14 6.71
CA GLU A 512 4.65 -4.11 7.05
C GLU A 512 4.40 -3.79 8.53
N GLU A 513 5.14 -4.44 9.45
CA GLU A 513 5.03 -4.22 10.90
C GLU A 513 5.45 -2.81 11.34
N TYR A 514 6.37 -2.17 10.61
CA TYR A 514 6.96 -0.87 10.94
C TYR A 514 6.63 0.21 9.90
N SER A 515 5.53 0.02 9.17
CA SER A 515 5.08 0.90 8.10
C SER A 515 4.91 2.35 8.58
N HIS A 516 4.46 2.54 9.82
CA HIS A 516 4.32 3.86 10.43
C HIS A 516 5.65 4.63 10.59
N PHE A 517 6.71 3.95 11.04
CA PHE A 517 8.03 4.57 11.13
C PHE A 517 8.64 4.82 9.74
N LEU A 518 8.44 3.89 8.82
CA LEU A 518 8.98 4.01 7.46
C LEU A 518 8.35 5.17 6.69
N GLU A 519 7.03 5.28 6.69
CA GLU A 519 6.30 6.34 5.98
C GLU A 519 6.61 7.72 6.57
N THR A 520 6.69 7.83 7.89
CA THR A 520 7.09 9.06 8.58
C THR A 520 8.53 9.45 8.22
N ALA A 521 9.45 8.48 8.20
CA ALA A 521 10.85 8.70 7.81
C ALA A 521 10.98 9.12 6.34
N LEU A 522 10.17 8.55 5.43
CA LEU A 522 10.14 8.95 4.02
C LEU A 522 9.77 10.43 3.84
N VAL A 523 8.75 10.91 4.56
CA VAL A 523 8.36 12.33 4.52
C VAL A 523 9.46 13.22 5.07
N LYS A 524 10.05 12.87 6.22
CA LYS A 524 11.17 13.61 6.82
C LYS A 524 12.38 13.69 5.88
N LEU A 525 12.76 12.58 5.25
CA LEU A 525 13.87 12.52 4.28
C LEU A 525 13.57 13.32 3.00
N TYR A 526 12.35 13.23 2.48
CA TYR A 526 11.95 14.00 1.30
C TYR A 526 12.11 15.51 1.53
N ILE A 527 11.71 16.00 2.71
CA ILE A 527 11.86 17.42 3.08
C ILE A 527 13.33 17.80 3.25
N LYS A 528 14.13 16.96 3.91
CA LYS A 528 15.59 17.18 4.06
C LYS A 528 16.27 17.29 2.69
N LEU A 529 15.96 16.40 1.76
CA LEU A 529 16.51 16.43 0.40
C LEU A 529 16.11 17.71 -0.35
N LEU A 530 14.85 18.15 -0.23
CA LEU A 530 14.37 19.39 -0.82
C LEU A 530 15.08 20.62 -0.25
N GLN A 531 15.31 20.69 1.07
CA GLN A 531 16.05 21.79 1.71
C GLN A 531 17.50 21.89 1.18
N HIS A 532 18.10 20.76 0.79
CA HIS A 532 19.43 20.72 0.17
C HIS A 532 19.42 20.88 -1.35
N GLY A 533 18.27 21.18 -1.96
CA GLY A 533 18.14 21.43 -3.41
C GLY A 533 18.19 20.18 -4.29
N VAL A 534 18.10 18.98 -3.71
CA VAL A 534 18.03 17.71 -4.45
C VAL A 534 16.57 17.29 -4.59
N LYS A 535 16.13 17.05 -5.84
CA LYS A 535 14.81 16.48 -6.12
C LYS A 535 14.88 14.95 -6.14
N PRO A 536 14.36 14.25 -5.10
CA PRO A 536 14.28 12.79 -5.14
C PRO A 536 13.26 12.33 -6.19
N VAL A 537 13.59 11.25 -6.91
CA VAL A 537 12.73 10.71 -7.97
C VAL A 537 11.74 9.72 -7.37
N LEU A 538 10.44 10.02 -7.47
CA LEU A 538 9.41 9.10 -7.01
C LEU A 538 9.18 7.99 -8.07
N SER A 539 9.78 6.82 -7.91
CA SER A 539 9.45 5.62 -8.70
C SER A 539 8.15 4.96 -8.22
N GLU A 540 7.23 4.71 -9.18
CA GLU A 540 5.90 4.06 -9.04
C GLU A 540 5.16 4.34 -7.73
N LEU A 541 4.35 5.39 -7.76
CA LEU A 541 3.54 5.82 -6.62
C LEU A 541 2.72 4.68 -6.00
N ILE A 542 2.83 4.68 -4.68
CA ILE A 542 2.21 3.83 -3.69
C ILE A 542 0.70 4.10 -3.74
N LEU A 543 -0.05 3.18 -4.34
CA LEU A 543 -1.52 3.17 -4.47
C LEU A 543 -2.09 4.38 -5.25
N PRO A 544 -3.23 4.21 -5.96
CA PRO A 544 -3.93 5.36 -6.50
C PRO A 544 -4.30 6.30 -5.33
N PRO A 545 -4.16 7.63 -5.48
CA PRO A 545 -4.54 8.57 -4.44
C PRO A 545 -5.97 8.27 -4.00
N GLY A 546 -6.18 8.14 -2.69
CA GLY A 546 -7.53 7.97 -2.15
C GLY A 546 -8.46 9.09 -2.62
N PRO A 547 -9.80 8.92 -2.51
CA PRO A 547 -10.78 9.89 -3.01
C PRO A 547 -10.61 11.31 -2.45
N MET A 548 -9.84 11.47 -1.36
CA MET A 548 -9.45 12.73 -0.72
C MET A 548 -8.34 13.53 -1.45
N PHE A 549 -7.51 12.89 -2.30
CA PHE A 549 -6.35 13.49 -2.98
C PHE A 549 -6.40 13.37 -4.51
N GLY A 550 -7.32 12.56 -5.06
CA GLY A 550 -7.47 12.29 -6.51
C GLY A 550 -7.65 13.49 -7.47
N PRO A 551 -8.15 14.68 -7.08
CA PRO A 551 -8.37 15.78 -8.04
C PRO A 551 -7.12 16.51 -8.53
N PHE A 552 -5.97 16.36 -7.84
CA PHE A 552 -4.87 17.32 -7.93
C PHE A 552 -3.63 16.78 -8.67
N THR A 553 -3.70 15.57 -9.23
CA THR A 553 -2.53 14.85 -9.77
C THR A 553 -2.45 14.85 -11.30
N SER A 554 -3.44 15.42 -12.00
CA SER A 554 -3.52 15.42 -13.46
C SER A 554 -3.47 16.83 -14.08
N SER A 555 -2.29 17.41 -14.20
CA SER A 555 -2.02 18.49 -15.16
C SER A 555 -0.60 18.35 -15.72
N ARG A 556 -0.50 17.95 -16.99
CA ARG A 556 0.71 18.14 -17.81
C ARG A 556 0.37 19.19 -18.86
N THR A 557 0.71 20.45 -18.60
CA THR A 557 0.73 21.51 -19.62
C THR A 557 2.13 22.12 -19.67
N ASN A 558 2.67 22.23 -20.89
CA ASN A 558 4.02 22.73 -21.19
C ASN A 558 4.04 24.26 -21.13
N ASP A 559 4.45 24.82 -19.98
CA ASP A 559 4.85 26.22 -19.84
C ASP A 559 6.01 26.37 -18.85
N SER A 560 6.90 27.33 -19.11
CA SER A 560 8.22 27.50 -18.47
C SER A 560 8.24 27.85 -16.96
N ASN A 561 7.10 27.87 -16.27
CA ASN A 561 6.97 27.97 -14.80
C ASN A 561 6.89 26.58 -14.11
N GLN A 562 7.15 25.50 -14.85
CA GLN A 562 6.95 24.10 -14.43
C GLN A 562 7.71 23.63 -13.19
N GLN A 563 8.89 24.16 -12.87
CA GLN A 563 9.72 23.57 -11.81
C GLN A 563 9.12 23.70 -10.40
N GLN A 564 8.49 24.84 -10.06
CA GLN A 564 7.85 25.04 -8.75
C GLN A 564 6.50 24.31 -8.63
N ALA A 565 5.72 24.25 -9.71
CA ALA A 565 4.46 23.51 -9.75
C ALA A 565 4.70 22.00 -9.59
N GLU A 566 5.68 21.44 -10.30
CA GLU A 566 6.03 20.01 -10.21
C GLU A 566 6.51 19.60 -8.81
N GLN A 567 7.25 20.45 -8.09
CA GLN A 567 7.72 20.18 -6.72
C GLN A 567 6.56 19.99 -5.73
N SER A 568 5.52 20.81 -5.86
CA SER A 568 4.34 20.75 -5.00
C SER A 568 3.45 19.53 -5.26
N HIS A 569 3.31 19.11 -6.52
CA HIS A 569 2.50 17.94 -6.90
C HIS A 569 3.14 16.62 -6.47
N ASP A 570 4.47 16.49 -6.51
CA ASP A 570 5.18 15.29 -6.09
C ASP A 570 5.04 15.04 -4.57
N LEU A 571 5.01 16.11 -3.76
CA LEU A 571 4.80 16.03 -2.32
C LEU A 571 3.35 15.62 -1.97
N VAL A 572 2.36 16.16 -2.68
CA VAL A 572 0.96 15.77 -2.55
C VAL A 572 0.77 14.29 -2.91
N ASN A 573 1.40 13.85 -4.00
CA ASN A 573 1.39 12.45 -4.43
C ASN A 573 1.99 11.53 -3.37
N LEU A 574 3.15 11.90 -2.82
CA LEU A 574 3.82 11.13 -1.77
C LEU A 574 2.89 10.95 -0.57
N ILE A 575 2.37 12.04 0.01
CA ILE A 575 1.50 12.01 1.22
C ILE A 575 0.19 11.26 0.94
N SER A 576 -0.38 11.42 -0.25
CA SER A 576 -1.63 10.74 -0.64
C SER A 576 -1.50 9.21 -0.74
N GLY A 577 -0.28 8.70 -0.95
CA GLY A 577 0.02 7.27 -1.01
C GLY A 577 0.33 6.64 0.34
N LEU A 578 0.48 7.44 1.41
CA LEU A 578 0.82 6.96 2.75
C LEU A 578 -0.44 6.56 3.52
N ALA A 579 -0.39 5.41 4.21
CA ALA A 579 -1.52 4.83 4.95
C ALA A 579 -1.33 4.84 6.48
N HIS A 580 -0.09 4.93 6.96
CA HIS A 580 0.30 4.81 8.36
C HIS A 580 1.31 5.92 8.68
N ILE A 581 0.86 7.10 9.11
CA ILE A 581 1.76 8.22 9.47
C ILE A 581 1.69 8.48 10.99
N ASP A 582 2.83 8.66 11.64
CA ASP A 582 2.90 9.20 13.01
C ASP A 582 2.79 10.74 12.97
N VAL A 583 1.58 11.23 13.25
CA VAL A 583 1.23 12.65 13.10
C VAL A 583 1.92 13.52 14.16
N GLU A 584 2.12 13.04 15.39
CA GLU A 584 2.67 13.85 16.49
C GLU A 584 4.15 14.19 16.27
N ASP A 585 4.94 13.18 15.91
CA ASP A 585 6.35 13.32 15.59
C ASP A 585 6.56 14.21 14.36
N LEU A 586 5.79 13.97 13.28
CA LEU A 586 5.89 14.73 12.04
C LEU A 586 5.48 16.20 12.23
N MET A 587 4.44 16.49 13.02
CA MET A 587 4.07 17.87 13.37
C MET A 587 5.19 18.61 14.11
N SER A 588 5.89 17.93 15.03
CA SER A 588 7.00 18.54 15.78
C SER A 588 8.17 18.89 14.86
N PHE A 589 8.51 17.99 13.94
CA PHE A 589 9.54 18.19 12.93
C PHE A 589 9.18 19.31 11.93
N LEU A 590 7.94 19.34 11.44
CA LEU A 590 7.52 20.32 10.44
C LEU A 590 7.52 21.74 10.97
N LYS A 591 7.10 21.93 12.23
CA LYS A 591 7.18 23.22 12.93
C LYS A 591 8.62 23.70 13.09
N GLN A 592 9.57 22.79 13.31
CA GLN A 592 11.00 23.11 13.35
C GLN A 592 11.58 23.41 11.96
N SER A 593 11.11 22.70 10.93
CA SER A 593 11.59 22.83 9.54
C SER A 593 10.99 24.00 8.73
N ASN A 594 10.02 24.74 9.30
CA ASN A 594 9.33 25.88 8.69
C ASN A 594 8.63 25.58 7.34
N SER A 595 7.92 24.44 7.23
CA SER A 595 7.18 24.02 6.02
C SER A 595 5.65 23.94 6.25
N PRO A 596 4.95 25.09 6.26
CA PRO A 596 3.52 25.15 6.60
C PRO A 596 2.59 24.49 5.56
N HIS A 597 2.96 24.41 4.27
CA HIS A 597 2.16 23.73 3.26
C HIS A 597 2.09 22.21 3.51
N THR A 598 3.23 21.59 3.81
CA THR A 598 3.32 20.16 4.17
C THR A 598 2.53 19.87 5.46
N LEU A 599 2.61 20.76 6.44
CA LEU A 599 1.82 20.67 7.67
C LEU A 599 0.31 20.68 7.38
N ALA A 600 -0.15 21.55 6.48
CA ALA A 600 -1.55 21.62 6.08
C ALA A 600 -2.01 20.33 5.35
N LEU A 601 -1.16 19.72 4.52
CA LEU A 601 -1.45 18.44 3.88
C LEU A 601 -1.59 17.29 4.89
N ILE A 602 -0.83 17.32 5.98
CA ILE A 602 -0.96 16.33 7.06
C ILE A 602 -2.23 16.57 7.88
N TYR A 603 -2.62 17.83 8.13
CA TYR A 603 -3.92 18.12 8.73
C TYR A 603 -5.08 17.63 7.85
N GLN A 604 -4.95 17.75 6.53
CA GLN A 604 -5.90 17.15 5.58
C GLN A 604 -5.92 15.63 5.69
N TRP A 605 -4.75 14.98 5.71
CA TRP A 605 -4.63 13.52 5.87
C TRP A 605 -5.24 13.01 7.17
N GLN A 606 -5.08 13.75 8.28
CA GLN A 606 -5.69 13.45 9.59
C GLN A 606 -7.23 13.64 9.58
N GLY A 607 -7.79 14.28 8.56
CA GLY A 607 -9.20 14.67 8.50
C GLY A 607 -9.53 15.96 9.25
N ASN A 608 -8.53 16.66 9.80
CA ASN A 608 -8.69 17.98 10.42
C ASN A 608 -8.65 19.09 9.35
N LEU A 609 -9.69 19.11 8.51
CA LEU A 609 -9.81 20.03 7.39
C LEU A 609 -9.89 21.50 7.81
N GLY A 610 -10.41 21.80 9.01
CA GLY A 610 -10.48 23.16 9.53
C GLY A 610 -9.09 23.77 9.77
N ALA A 611 -8.19 23.01 10.42
CA ALA A 611 -6.82 23.47 10.64
C ALA A 611 -6.02 23.56 9.31
N ALA A 612 -6.22 22.62 8.39
CA ALA A 612 -5.59 22.64 7.07
C ALA A 612 -5.97 23.89 6.26
N LEU A 613 -7.27 24.18 6.17
CA LEU A 613 -7.78 25.34 5.42
C LEU A 613 -7.36 26.67 6.04
N GLU A 614 -7.21 26.73 7.37
CA GLU A 614 -6.70 27.92 8.05
C GLU A 614 -5.24 28.20 7.65
N VAL A 615 -4.38 27.19 7.66
CA VAL A 615 -2.97 27.33 7.26
C VAL A 615 -2.85 27.71 5.78
N TRP A 616 -3.64 27.10 4.88
CA TRP A 616 -3.65 27.53 3.47
C TRP A 616 -4.25 28.92 3.27
N ARG A 617 -5.24 29.34 4.07
CA ARG A 617 -5.73 30.72 4.04
C ARG A 617 -4.62 31.69 4.42
N GLN A 618 -3.87 31.41 5.48
CA GLN A 618 -2.73 32.22 5.90
C GLN A 618 -1.64 32.31 4.82
N LEU A 619 -1.41 31.22 4.06
CA LEU A 619 -0.51 31.22 2.90
C LEU A 619 -1.05 32.10 1.74
N VAL A 620 -2.34 32.00 1.43
CA VAL A 620 -2.98 32.78 0.35
C VAL A 620 -3.05 34.28 0.67
N TYR A 621 -3.27 34.64 1.93
CA TYR A 621 -3.27 36.03 2.39
C TYR A 621 -1.85 36.59 2.57
N GLY A 622 -0.81 35.77 2.40
CA GLY A 622 0.58 36.16 2.52
C GLY A 622 1.09 36.35 3.96
N GLU A 623 0.34 35.85 4.95
CA GLU A 623 0.73 35.86 6.37
C GLU A 623 1.85 34.83 6.65
N LEU A 624 1.83 33.71 5.93
CA LEU A 624 2.90 32.69 5.91
C LEU A 624 3.53 32.62 4.51
N LYS A 625 4.81 32.24 4.45
CA LYS A 625 5.52 32.02 3.19
C LYS A 625 6.04 30.59 3.14
N ASP A 626 5.75 29.90 2.05
CA ASP A 626 6.26 28.57 1.75
C ASP A 626 6.64 28.53 0.27
N GLU A 627 7.87 28.13 -0.02
CA GLU A 627 8.38 28.05 -1.40
C GLU A 627 7.73 26.91 -2.18
N ASN A 628 7.16 25.91 -1.48
CA ASN A 628 6.54 24.73 -2.07
C ASN A 628 5.01 24.86 -2.23
N PHE A 629 4.41 26.02 -1.93
CA PHE A 629 2.95 26.21 -2.06
C PHE A 629 2.56 26.44 -3.54
N PRO A 630 1.67 25.60 -4.13
CA PRO A 630 1.31 25.68 -5.55
C PRO A 630 0.54 26.95 -5.97
N GLY A 631 0.00 27.72 -5.01
CA GLY A 631 -0.69 28.99 -5.26
C GLY A 631 -2.20 28.95 -5.02
N VAL A 632 -2.87 30.05 -5.38
CA VAL A 632 -4.30 30.31 -5.07
C VAL A 632 -5.24 29.31 -5.73
N ASP A 633 -4.92 28.86 -6.95
CA ASP A 633 -5.74 27.90 -7.70
C ASP A 633 -5.84 26.54 -6.99
N PHE A 634 -4.77 26.12 -6.29
CA PHE A 634 -4.78 24.91 -5.47
C PHE A 634 -5.77 25.04 -4.31
N TYR A 635 -5.74 26.15 -3.58
CA TYR A 635 -6.66 26.41 -2.46
C TYR A 635 -8.13 26.41 -2.91
N VAL A 636 -8.43 27.07 -4.03
CA VAL A 636 -9.79 27.07 -4.62
C VAL A 636 -10.21 25.67 -5.08
N GLY A 637 -9.29 24.90 -5.66
CA GLY A 637 -9.53 23.51 -6.03
C GLY A 637 -9.89 22.62 -4.83
N VAL A 638 -9.22 22.79 -3.69
CA VAL A 638 -9.53 22.07 -2.44
C VAL A 638 -10.92 22.44 -1.91
N LEU A 639 -11.27 23.72 -1.91
CA LEU A 639 -12.60 24.19 -1.49
C LEU A 639 -13.73 23.65 -2.39
N ARG A 640 -13.49 23.57 -3.70
CA ARG A 640 -14.43 22.97 -4.67
C ARG A 640 -14.67 21.49 -4.39
N TRP A 641 -13.61 20.73 -4.15
CA TRP A 641 -13.71 19.30 -3.84
C TRP A 641 -14.50 19.04 -2.55
N LEU A 642 -14.27 19.86 -1.51
CA LEU A 642 -15.01 19.78 -0.24
C LEU A 642 -16.51 20.09 -0.39
N ALA A 643 -16.89 20.91 -1.36
CA ALA A 643 -18.27 21.28 -1.63
C ALA A 643 -19.08 20.17 -2.34
N ALA A 644 -18.48 19.44 -3.29
CA ALA A 644 -19.12 18.28 -3.92
C ALA A 644 -18.12 17.18 -4.32
N PRO A 645 -18.03 16.08 -3.55
CA PRO A 645 -17.10 14.99 -3.84
C PRO A 645 -17.57 14.00 -4.94
N THR A 646 -18.82 14.08 -5.41
CA THR A 646 -19.43 13.08 -6.33
C THR A 646 -19.60 13.52 -7.79
N ALA A 647 -19.18 14.74 -8.17
CA ALA A 647 -19.23 15.15 -9.57
C ALA A 647 -18.10 14.47 -10.36
N GLU A 648 -18.46 13.56 -11.27
CA GLU A 648 -17.54 12.85 -12.17
C GLU A 648 -16.52 13.80 -12.81
N PHE A 649 -15.26 13.61 -12.44
CA PHE A 649 -14.09 14.33 -12.95
C PHE A 649 -13.73 13.82 -14.35
N SER A 650 -14.39 14.32 -15.40
CA SER A 650 -13.95 14.04 -16.78
C SER A 650 -14.18 15.14 -17.82
N THR A 651 -14.82 16.27 -17.51
CA THR A 651 -15.28 17.19 -18.58
C THR A 651 -14.55 18.52 -18.72
N PHE A 652 -13.51 18.81 -17.93
CA PHE A 652 -12.81 20.12 -18.03
C PHE A 652 -11.41 20.12 -18.66
N TRP A 653 -10.85 18.97 -19.06
CA TRP A 653 -9.57 18.91 -19.80
C TRP A 653 -9.57 18.03 -21.06
N THR A 654 -10.71 17.83 -21.70
CA THR A 654 -10.80 17.28 -23.07
C THR A 654 -11.56 18.25 -23.96
N LYS A 655 -10.96 19.43 -24.18
CA LYS A 655 -11.28 20.24 -25.35
C LYS A 655 -10.32 19.93 -26.50
N PHE A 656 -10.09 18.64 -26.77
CA PHE A 656 -9.71 18.12 -28.07
C PHE A 656 -10.16 16.65 -28.18
N GLU A 657 -10.78 16.37 -29.33
CA GLU A 657 -11.17 15.06 -29.90
C GLU A 657 -12.47 14.37 -29.45
N LEU A 658 -13.47 14.64 -30.29
CA LEU A 658 -14.53 13.78 -30.85
C LEU A 658 -15.36 12.82 -29.98
N GLN A 659 -16.64 13.18 -29.93
CA GLN A 659 -17.83 12.40 -30.30
C GLN A 659 -18.17 11.09 -29.55
N SER A 660 -19.46 11.10 -29.18
CA SER A 660 -20.33 9.96 -28.89
C SER A 660 -20.03 9.17 -27.62
N GLN A 661 -20.83 9.42 -26.58
CA GLN A 661 -21.76 8.39 -26.12
C GLN A 661 -22.89 9.00 -25.30
N THR A 662 -24.08 8.45 -25.54
CA THR A 662 -25.35 8.79 -24.93
C THR A 662 -25.56 7.75 -23.84
N GLU A 663 -25.45 8.11 -22.57
CA GLU A 663 -25.87 7.23 -21.49
C GLU A 663 -26.77 7.98 -20.50
N LEU A 664 -27.82 7.27 -20.12
CA LEU A 664 -28.93 7.69 -19.28
C LEU A 664 -28.45 7.83 -17.83
N PHE A 665 -28.57 9.02 -17.24
CA PHE A 665 -28.32 9.21 -15.81
C PHE A 665 -29.58 8.93 -14.99
N ASP A 666 -29.41 8.03 -14.03
CA ASP A 666 -30.38 7.66 -13.00
C ASP A 666 -30.35 8.72 -11.87
N ASP A 667 -31.54 9.15 -11.47
CA ASP A 667 -31.79 10.33 -10.65
C ASP A 667 -31.93 9.90 -9.18
N SER A 668 -30.82 9.61 -8.49
CA SER A 668 -30.86 9.40 -7.04
C SER A 668 -29.55 9.70 -6.28
N ALA A 669 -29.72 10.48 -5.21
CA ALA A 669 -28.82 10.72 -4.06
C ALA A 669 -27.79 11.87 -4.15
N GLU A 670 -28.25 13.12 -4.04
CA GLU A 670 -27.42 14.26 -3.60
C GLU A 670 -27.41 14.37 -2.07
N SER A 671 -26.43 13.75 -1.40
CA SER A 671 -26.14 14.03 0.02
C SER A 671 -25.21 15.24 0.13
N SER A 672 -25.72 16.37 0.64
CA SER A 672 -24.91 17.57 0.89
C SER A 672 -23.73 17.26 1.81
N SER A 673 -22.50 17.57 1.38
CA SER A 673 -21.27 17.38 2.16
C SER A 673 -21.34 18.11 3.52
N SER A 674 -20.91 17.46 4.60
CA SER A 674 -20.82 18.05 5.94
C SER A 674 -19.86 19.24 6.01
N TYR A 675 -18.98 19.40 5.01
CA TYR A 675 -17.96 20.44 4.92
C TYR A 675 -18.46 21.73 4.25
N VAL A 676 -19.69 21.75 3.75
CA VAL A 676 -20.31 22.93 3.11
C VAL A 676 -20.34 24.16 4.02
N LYS A 677 -20.51 23.96 5.34
CA LYS A 677 -20.46 25.06 6.32
C LYS A 677 -19.06 25.69 6.44
N LEU A 678 -18.00 24.88 6.34
CA LEU A 678 -16.62 25.36 6.36
C LEU A 678 -16.29 26.16 5.10
N VAL A 679 -16.67 25.64 3.93
CA VAL A 679 -16.52 26.36 2.65
C VAL A 679 -17.26 27.70 2.67
N TRP A 680 -18.49 27.73 3.23
CA TRP A 680 -19.26 28.94 3.43
C TRP A 680 -18.57 29.96 4.36
N GLN A 681 -17.95 29.50 5.45
CA GLN A 681 -17.19 30.37 6.35
C GLN A 681 -16.00 31.02 5.66
N HIS A 682 -15.20 30.25 4.91
CA HIS A 682 -14.06 30.80 4.16
C HIS A 682 -14.50 31.78 3.06
N PHE A 683 -15.63 31.52 2.40
CA PHE A 683 -16.22 32.45 1.45
C PHE A 683 -16.68 33.76 2.10
N CYS A 684 -17.39 33.69 3.24
CA CYS A 684 -17.79 34.89 3.99
C CYS A 684 -16.58 35.69 4.48
N GLN A 685 -15.53 35.03 4.97
CA GLN A 685 -14.28 35.69 5.40
C GLN A 685 -13.54 36.36 4.23
N ALA A 686 -13.55 35.77 3.02
CA ALA A 686 -12.98 36.38 1.82
C ALA A 686 -13.74 37.66 1.43
N LEU A 687 -15.06 37.67 1.57
CA LEU A 687 -15.90 38.85 1.32
C LEU A 687 -15.70 39.95 2.38
N GLU A 688 -15.61 39.58 3.66
CA GLU A 688 -15.41 40.53 4.78
C GLU A 688 -14.00 41.15 4.76
N SER A 689 -13.00 40.41 4.31
CA SER A 689 -11.61 40.88 4.18
C SER A 689 -11.32 41.67 2.90
N GLY A 690 -12.30 41.84 2.00
CA GLY A 690 -12.17 42.65 0.78
C GLY A 690 -11.44 41.99 -0.40
N HIS A 691 -11.17 40.67 -0.33
CA HIS A 691 -10.52 39.92 -1.41
C HIS A 691 -11.54 39.46 -2.47
N PHE A 692 -12.12 40.43 -3.20
CA PHE A 692 -13.24 40.18 -4.13
C PHE A 692 -12.88 39.25 -5.30
N GLU A 693 -11.62 39.23 -5.77
CA GLU A 693 -11.14 38.33 -6.83
C GLU A 693 -11.05 36.87 -6.36
N LEU A 694 -10.62 36.66 -5.10
CA LEU A 694 -10.62 35.34 -4.47
C LEU A 694 -12.07 34.86 -4.23
N ALA A 695 -12.94 35.76 -3.75
CA ALA A 695 -14.35 35.45 -3.57
C ALA A 695 -15.04 35.10 -4.90
N GLU A 696 -14.69 35.80 -5.99
CA GLU A 696 -15.18 35.50 -7.34
C GLU A 696 -14.70 34.15 -7.85
N THR A 697 -13.41 33.84 -7.71
CA THR A 697 -12.84 32.53 -8.12
C THR A 697 -13.43 31.37 -7.32
N ILE A 698 -13.63 31.54 -6.01
CA ILE A 698 -14.33 30.56 -5.15
C ILE A 698 -15.78 30.38 -5.62
N LEU A 699 -16.52 31.46 -5.86
CA LEU A 699 -17.92 31.40 -6.30
C LEU A 699 -18.09 30.70 -7.65
N LEU A 700 -17.22 31.00 -8.61
CA LEU A 700 -17.26 30.42 -9.95
C LEU A 700 -16.80 28.95 -9.97
N ALA A 701 -16.11 28.50 -8.93
CA ALA A 701 -15.65 27.11 -8.80
C ALA A 701 -16.67 26.18 -8.11
N LEU A 702 -17.66 26.72 -7.40
CA LEU A 702 -18.60 25.93 -6.60
C LEU A 702 -19.74 25.31 -7.45
N PRO A 703 -20.01 24.00 -7.32
CA PRO A 703 -21.16 23.34 -7.94
C PRO A 703 -22.45 23.76 -7.23
N VAL A 704 -23.49 24.01 -8.03
CA VAL A 704 -24.75 24.60 -7.54
C VAL A 704 -25.78 23.51 -7.30
N CYS A 705 -26.23 23.37 -6.05
CA CYS A 705 -27.33 22.49 -5.70
C CYS A 705 -28.68 23.20 -5.86
N PHE A 706 -29.50 22.72 -6.80
CA PHE A 706 -30.89 23.18 -6.97
C PHE A 706 -31.79 22.43 -5.97
N SER A 707 -32.08 23.05 -4.83
CA SER A 707 -33.07 22.50 -3.90
C SER A 707 -34.47 22.54 -4.52
N ARG A 708 -35.19 21.40 -4.53
CA ARG A 708 -36.62 21.36 -4.91
C ARG A 708 -37.39 22.33 -4.02
N LYS A 709 -38.03 23.35 -4.63
CA LYS A 709 -38.99 24.24 -3.95
C LYS A 709 -40.04 23.40 -3.22
N VAL A 710 -39.90 23.24 -1.91
CA VAL A 710 -40.96 22.71 -1.05
C VAL A 710 -42.00 23.82 -0.94
N SER A 711 -43.20 23.54 -1.43
CA SER A 711 -44.32 24.46 -1.46
C SER A 711 -44.82 24.81 -0.05
N SER A 712 -44.27 25.88 0.53
CA SER A 712 -44.78 26.72 1.64
C SER A 712 -45.10 26.02 3.00
N PRO A 713 -45.06 26.79 4.11
CA PRO A 713 -46.26 27.53 4.46
C PRO A 713 -46.00 28.99 4.83
N THR A 714 -47.02 29.79 4.53
CA THR A 714 -47.32 31.11 5.09
C THR A 714 -46.87 31.31 6.54
N GLY A 715 -46.07 32.35 6.78
CA GLY A 715 -45.79 32.92 8.09
C GLY A 715 -44.81 34.08 7.97
N LEU A 716 -45.22 35.27 8.39
CA LEU A 716 -44.36 36.47 8.46
C LEU A 716 -43.03 36.12 9.16
N ALA A 717 -41.89 36.37 8.50
CA ALA A 717 -40.59 36.40 9.14
C ALA A 717 -39.93 37.76 8.91
N THR A 718 -39.91 38.54 9.98
CA THR A 718 -39.19 39.79 10.15
C THR A 718 -37.69 39.60 10.01
N SER A 719 -37.03 40.68 9.58
CA SER A 719 -35.58 40.92 9.54
C SER A 719 -34.79 40.34 10.71
N HIS A 720 -33.58 39.85 10.39
CA HIS A 720 -32.53 39.28 11.26
C HIS A 720 -32.71 37.79 11.59
N THR A 721 -32.15 36.93 10.74
CA THR A 721 -31.80 35.55 11.13
C THR A 721 -30.28 35.45 11.08
N ASP A 722 -29.67 35.14 12.22
CA ASP A 722 -28.24 34.96 12.38
C ASP A 722 -27.74 33.80 11.50
N ASP A 723 -26.58 33.98 10.87
CA ASP A 723 -25.92 33.01 9.96
C ASP A 723 -25.65 31.63 10.60
N SER A 724 -25.73 31.55 11.93
CA SER A 724 -25.53 30.33 12.72
C SER A 724 -26.67 29.31 12.60
N SER A 725 -27.83 29.67 12.02
CA SER A 725 -29.05 28.86 12.00
C SER A 725 -29.30 28.06 10.71
N LEU A 726 -28.48 28.23 9.67
CA LEU A 726 -28.67 27.56 8.37
C LEU A 726 -28.16 26.10 8.39
N ALA A 727 -28.92 25.19 7.78
CA ALA A 727 -28.48 23.81 7.55
C ALA A 727 -27.42 23.74 6.44
N PRO A 728 -26.48 22.77 6.44
CA PRO A 728 -25.42 22.68 5.42
C PRO A 728 -25.94 22.65 3.98
N SER A 729 -27.06 21.97 3.74
CA SER A 729 -27.74 21.91 2.43
C SER A 729 -28.35 23.25 1.99
N GLN A 730 -28.50 24.20 2.90
CA GLN A 730 -29.05 25.52 2.63
C GLN A 730 -27.94 26.56 2.41
N CYS A 731 -26.71 26.37 2.91
CA CYS A 731 -25.67 27.40 2.83
C CYS A 731 -25.25 27.73 1.38
N LEU A 732 -25.14 26.73 0.50
CA LEU A 732 -24.71 26.91 -0.90
C LEU A 732 -25.87 27.08 -1.89
N THR A 733 -27.11 27.32 -1.42
CA THR A 733 -28.21 27.58 -2.37
C THR A 733 -28.02 28.95 -3.05
N PRO A 734 -28.33 29.07 -4.34
CA PRO A 734 -28.26 30.34 -5.07
C PRO A 734 -28.93 31.49 -4.31
N ASP A 735 -30.09 31.25 -3.70
CA ASP A 735 -30.84 32.25 -2.93
C ASP A 735 -30.07 32.81 -1.73
N ASN A 736 -29.34 31.98 -0.99
CA ASN A 736 -28.61 32.39 0.21
C ASN A 736 -27.29 33.09 -0.14
N ILE A 737 -26.61 32.61 -1.19
CA ILE A 737 -25.45 33.27 -1.80
C ILE A 737 -25.85 34.67 -2.29
N LEU A 738 -26.97 34.78 -3.03
CA LEU A 738 -27.47 36.06 -3.53
C LEU A 738 -27.88 37.01 -2.40
N ARG A 739 -28.47 36.51 -1.30
CA ARG A 739 -28.78 37.34 -0.12
C ARG A 739 -27.53 37.97 0.51
N LYS A 740 -26.39 37.29 0.50
CA LYS A 740 -25.13 37.79 1.06
C LYS A 740 -24.35 38.70 0.12
N ILE A 741 -24.31 38.39 -1.18
CA ILE A 741 -23.53 39.17 -2.16
C ILE A 741 -24.25 40.49 -2.52
N ARG A 742 -25.59 40.46 -2.63
CA ARG A 742 -26.40 41.61 -3.05
C ARG A 742 -26.15 42.91 -2.27
N PRO A 743 -26.01 42.92 -0.93
CA PRO A 743 -25.69 44.14 -0.18
C PRO A 743 -24.24 44.60 -0.32
N ILE A 744 -23.30 43.70 -0.65
CA ILE A 744 -21.85 43.98 -0.66
C ILE A 744 -21.39 44.46 -2.03
N SER A 745 -21.79 43.76 -3.11
CA SER A 745 -21.42 44.18 -4.48
C SER A 745 -22.43 43.76 -5.56
N PRO A 746 -23.03 44.73 -6.29
CA PRO A 746 -23.95 44.43 -7.39
C PRO A 746 -23.23 43.84 -8.62
N ASP A 747 -21.92 44.09 -8.78
CA ASP A 747 -21.14 43.57 -9.91
C ASP A 747 -20.85 42.07 -9.79
N LEU A 748 -20.46 41.61 -8.59
CA LEU A 748 -20.27 40.19 -8.29
C LEU A 748 -21.60 39.43 -8.41
N THR A 749 -22.70 40.03 -7.93
CA THR A 749 -24.06 39.49 -8.09
C THR A 749 -24.39 39.24 -9.57
N ARG A 750 -24.09 40.20 -10.45
CA ARG A 750 -24.31 40.09 -11.90
C ARG A 750 -23.47 38.98 -12.54
N ARG A 751 -22.18 38.88 -12.20
CA ARG A 751 -21.28 37.85 -12.75
C ARG A 751 -21.65 36.44 -12.27
N TYR A 752 -22.04 36.31 -11.00
CA TYR A 752 -22.52 35.06 -10.44
C TYR A 752 -23.83 34.59 -11.09
N LEU A 753 -24.84 35.46 -11.21
CA LEU A 753 -26.10 35.15 -11.92
C LEU A 753 -25.86 34.78 -13.39
N ARG A 754 -24.92 35.45 -14.06
CA ARG A 754 -24.51 35.10 -15.42
C ARG A 754 -23.93 33.69 -15.48
N HIS A 755 -23.06 33.33 -14.55
CA HIS A 755 -22.48 31.99 -14.47
C HIS A 755 -23.57 30.94 -14.19
N LEU A 756 -24.49 31.21 -13.27
CA LEU A 756 -25.63 30.35 -12.97
C LEU A 756 -26.48 30.05 -14.22
N ILE A 757 -26.81 31.09 -14.99
CA ILE A 757 -27.73 30.97 -16.12
C ILE A 757 -27.06 30.34 -17.35
N PHE A 758 -25.84 30.75 -17.70
CA PHE A 758 -25.19 30.28 -18.93
C PHE A 758 -24.38 28.99 -18.75
N THR A 759 -23.81 28.76 -17.58
CA THR A 759 -22.97 27.57 -17.31
C THR A 759 -23.80 26.45 -16.69
N ASN A 760 -24.68 26.76 -15.73
CA ASN A 760 -25.41 25.76 -14.93
C ASN A 760 -26.88 25.56 -15.35
N ASP A 761 -27.32 26.18 -16.46
CA ASP A 761 -28.68 26.11 -17.04
C ASP A 761 -29.80 26.31 -16.00
N ASP A 762 -29.66 27.34 -15.16
CA ASP A 762 -30.71 27.74 -14.23
C ASP A 762 -32.01 28.08 -15.00
N LYS A 763 -33.15 27.69 -14.42
CA LYS A 763 -34.50 27.87 -14.98
C LYS A 763 -35.40 28.70 -14.06
N ASP A 764 -34.89 29.18 -12.92
CA ASP A 764 -35.69 29.98 -12.00
C ASP A 764 -36.00 31.36 -12.59
N SER A 765 -37.29 31.68 -12.70
CA SER A 765 -37.74 32.93 -13.29
C SER A 765 -37.27 34.16 -12.49
N GLU A 766 -37.13 34.03 -11.17
CA GLU A 766 -36.68 35.11 -10.30
C GLU A 766 -35.24 35.51 -10.56
N HIS A 767 -34.33 34.55 -10.76
CA HIS A 767 -32.93 34.81 -11.09
C HIS A 767 -32.78 35.46 -12.47
N HIS A 768 -33.57 35.02 -13.44
CA HIS A 768 -33.59 35.59 -14.79
C HIS A 768 -34.15 37.02 -14.80
N ASN A 769 -35.20 37.28 -14.00
CA ASN A 769 -35.74 38.63 -13.81
C ASN A 769 -34.75 39.54 -13.08
N LEU A 770 -34.05 39.04 -12.04
CA LEU A 770 -33.05 39.80 -11.28
C LEU A 770 -31.81 40.13 -12.13
N LEU A 771 -31.32 39.18 -12.93
CA LEU A 771 -30.21 39.44 -13.85
C LEU A 771 -30.59 40.50 -14.88
N ALA A 772 -31.82 40.44 -15.41
CA ALA A 772 -32.32 41.46 -16.33
C ALA A 772 -32.41 42.85 -15.69
N GLN A 773 -32.85 42.93 -14.43
CA GLN A 773 -32.86 44.19 -13.66
C GLN A 773 -31.45 44.73 -13.39
N LEU A 774 -30.48 43.87 -13.05
CA LEU A 774 -29.10 44.28 -12.83
C LEU A 774 -28.43 44.77 -14.12
N TYR A 775 -28.71 44.13 -15.27
CA TYR A 775 -28.26 44.62 -16.56
C TYR A 775 -28.89 45.96 -16.90
N SER A 776 -30.20 46.13 -16.71
CA SER A 776 -30.87 47.41 -16.99
C SER A 776 -30.34 48.53 -16.09
N ASP A 777 -30.20 48.28 -14.78
CA ASP A 777 -29.68 49.27 -13.83
C ASP A 777 -28.24 49.64 -14.13
N PHE A 778 -27.39 48.67 -14.51
CA PHE A 778 -26.01 48.92 -14.88
C PHE A 778 -25.90 49.76 -16.17
N ILE A 779 -26.72 49.44 -17.18
CA ILE A 779 -26.75 50.16 -18.46
C ILE A 779 -27.27 51.59 -18.23
N LEU A 780 -28.34 51.76 -17.44
CA LEU A 780 -28.90 53.07 -17.11
C LEU A 780 -27.92 53.94 -16.30
N ARG A 781 -27.30 53.39 -15.24
CA ARG A 781 -26.27 54.12 -14.46
C ARG A 781 -25.08 54.57 -15.30
N LYS A 782 -24.69 53.77 -16.32
CA LYS A 782 -23.60 54.14 -17.24
C LYS A 782 -24.03 55.07 -18.37
N LEU A 783 -25.32 55.16 -18.68
CA LEU A 783 -25.89 56.13 -19.62
C LEU A 783 -26.07 57.52 -18.98
N ASP A 784 -26.41 57.55 -17.68
CA ASP A 784 -26.59 58.80 -16.91
C ASP A 784 -25.26 59.45 -16.50
N ALA A 785 -24.17 58.67 -16.43
CA ALA A 785 -22.82 59.20 -16.23
C ALA A 785 -22.29 59.74 -17.58
N ASP A 786 -22.15 61.06 -17.74
CA ASP A 786 -21.67 61.72 -18.96
C ASP A 786 -20.35 61.10 -19.49
N THR A 787 -20.44 60.30 -20.55
CA THR A 787 -19.32 59.51 -21.11
C THR A 787 -18.67 60.21 -22.32
N GLN A 788 -17.60 60.96 -22.07
CA GLN A 788 -16.70 61.46 -23.13
C GLN A 788 -15.44 60.57 -23.36
N THR A 789 -15.28 59.43 -22.67
CA THR A 789 -14.14 58.52 -22.89
C THR A 789 -14.48 57.39 -23.87
N THR A 790 -13.60 57.11 -24.84
CA THR A 790 -13.79 56.07 -25.88
C THR A 790 -13.89 54.65 -25.32
N THR A 791 -13.17 54.34 -24.25
CA THR A 791 -13.16 53.02 -23.57
C THR A 791 -14.47 52.70 -22.83
N SER A 792 -15.17 53.72 -22.32
CA SER A 792 -16.44 53.51 -21.62
C SER A 792 -17.61 53.25 -22.59
N LYS A 793 -17.54 53.76 -23.83
CA LYS A 793 -18.49 53.44 -24.91
C LYS A 793 -18.34 52.01 -25.42
N GLU A 794 -17.12 51.50 -25.59
CA GLU A 794 -16.88 50.10 -25.98
C GLU A 794 -17.35 49.11 -24.90
N CYS A 795 -17.09 49.42 -23.63
CA CYS A 795 -17.60 48.65 -22.50
C CYS A 795 -19.14 48.65 -22.44
N LEU A 796 -19.78 49.80 -22.69
CA LEU A 796 -21.25 49.93 -22.73
C LEU A 796 -21.85 49.14 -23.89
N LEU A 797 -21.25 49.20 -25.09
CA LEU A 797 -21.66 48.42 -26.25
C LEU A 797 -21.50 46.91 -26.02
N SER A 798 -20.42 46.50 -25.35
CA SER A 798 -20.20 45.09 -24.97
C SER A 798 -21.32 44.60 -24.04
N VAL A 799 -21.62 45.35 -22.97
CA VAL A 799 -22.66 44.97 -22.01
C VAL A 799 -24.08 45.00 -22.62
N ARG A 800 -24.37 45.94 -23.54
CA ARG A 800 -25.65 45.95 -24.28
C ARG A 800 -25.80 44.75 -25.21
N ARG A 801 -24.72 44.34 -25.89
CA ARG A 801 -24.71 43.13 -26.72
C ARG A 801 -24.93 41.88 -25.87
N GLU A 802 -24.30 41.80 -24.70
CA GLU A 802 -24.52 40.72 -23.75
C GLU A 802 -25.96 40.67 -23.26
N PHE A 803 -26.57 41.81 -22.94
CA PHE A 803 -27.96 41.89 -22.51
C PHE A 803 -28.94 41.47 -23.62
N CYS A 804 -28.74 41.96 -24.85
CA CYS A 804 -29.51 41.51 -26.02
C CYS A 804 -29.36 40.00 -26.27
N ARG A 805 -28.17 39.45 -26.06
CA ARG A 805 -27.91 38.01 -26.16
C ARG A 805 -28.69 37.25 -25.10
N PHE A 806 -28.65 37.70 -23.85
CA PHE A 806 -29.44 37.12 -22.77
C PHE A 806 -30.95 37.12 -23.08
N LEU A 807 -31.51 38.25 -23.53
CA LEU A 807 -32.94 38.36 -23.88
C LEU A 807 -33.35 37.43 -25.05
N ARG A 808 -32.47 37.19 -26.02
CA ARG A 808 -32.77 36.30 -27.16
C ARG A 808 -32.84 34.83 -26.75
N TYR A 809 -31.88 34.38 -25.95
CA TYR A 809 -31.71 32.94 -25.66
C TYR A 809 -32.42 32.47 -24.39
N SER A 810 -32.67 33.37 -23.45
CA SER A 810 -33.38 33.06 -22.22
C SER A 810 -34.89 32.95 -22.47
N TYR A 811 -35.54 31.92 -21.93
CA TYR A 811 -37.00 31.71 -22.02
C TYR A 811 -37.73 31.81 -20.68
N TYR A 812 -36.97 31.92 -19.58
CA TYR A 812 -37.51 31.82 -18.22
C TYR A 812 -37.73 33.18 -17.53
N TYR A 813 -37.40 34.30 -18.18
CA TYR A 813 -37.77 35.63 -17.67
C TYR A 813 -39.20 35.99 -18.09
N SER A 814 -39.84 36.87 -17.31
CA SER A 814 -41.19 37.38 -17.61
C SER A 814 -41.11 38.61 -18.54
N PRO A 815 -41.51 38.51 -19.83
CA PRO A 815 -41.36 39.61 -20.78
C PRO A 815 -42.23 40.81 -20.41
N ASN A 816 -43.43 40.58 -19.86
CA ASN A 816 -44.37 41.63 -19.49
C ASN A 816 -43.87 42.49 -18.32
N ALA A 817 -43.28 41.87 -17.28
CA ALA A 817 -42.77 42.61 -16.13
C ALA A 817 -41.54 43.47 -16.50
N LEU A 818 -40.65 42.93 -17.34
CA LEU A 818 -39.49 43.68 -17.84
C LEU A 818 -39.90 44.81 -18.78
N LEU A 819 -40.89 44.60 -19.66
CA LEU A 819 -41.43 45.66 -20.50
C LEU A 819 -42.04 46.79 -19.68
N GLU A 820 -42.75 46.50 -18.58
CA GLU A 820 -43.27 47.53 -17.69
C GLU A 820 -42.16 48.34 -16.99
N ILE A 821 -41.09 47.68 -16.54
CA ILE A 821 -39.94 48.33 -15.87
C ILE A 821 -39.18 49.22 -16.87
N LEU A 822 -38.93 48.72 -18.08
CA LEU A 822 -38.18 49.44 -19.12
C LEU A 822 -38.98 50.58 -19.75
N ASN A 823 -40.29 50.41 -19.96
CA ASN A 823 -41.17 51.47 -20.48
C ASN A 823 -41.33 52.64 -19.49
N LYS A 824 -41.29 52.36 -18.17
CA LYS A 824 -41.34 53.37 -17.10
C LYS A 824 -40.05 54.18 -16.96
N THR A 825 -38.90 53.61 -17.31
CA THR A 825 -37.58 54.18 -16.99
C THR A 825 -36.89 54.85 -18.18
N ALA A 826 -36.92 54.29 -19.40
CA ALA A 826 -36.34 54.94 -20.58
C ALA A 826 -36.80 54.29 -21.91
N SER A 827 -37.91 54.77 -22.48
CA SER A 827 -38.57 54.15 -23.65
C SER A 827 -37.85 54.36 -24.99
N LYS A 828 -36.85 55.26 -25.08
CA LYS A 828 -36.18 55.62 -26.35
C LYS A 828 -34.72 55.17 -26.49
N SER A 829 -34.03 54.81 -25.41
CA SER A 829 -32.60 54.46 -25.48
C SER A 829 -32.33 52.96 -25.70
N LEU A 830 -33.32 52.10 -25.43
CA LEU A 830 -33.23 50.63 -25.42
C LEU A 830 -34.08 49.96 -26.54
N SER A 831 -34.06 50.53 -27.75
CA SER A 831 -34.94 50.10 -28.86
C SER A 831 -34.73 48.65 -29.32
N TYR A 832 -33.48 48.15 -29.33
CA TYR A 832 -33.20 46.76 -29.73
C TYR A 832 -33.66 45.76 -28.67
N GLU A 833 -33.45 46.08 -27.40
CA GLU A 833 -33.85 45.29 -26.25
C GLU A 833 -35.39 45.19 -26.19
N LEU A 834 -36.11 46.30 -26.42
CA LEU A 834 -37.57 46.35 -26.51
C LEU A 834 -38.11 45.52 -27.67
N ALA A 835 -37.50 45.60 -28.86
CA ALA A 835 -37.92 44.80 -30.01
C ALA A 835 -37.83 43.28 -29.73
N ILE A 836 -36.76 42.82 -29.08
CA ILE A 836 -36.59 41.41 -28.70
C ILE A 836 -37.67 40.98 -27.69
N LEU A 837 -38.00 41.83 -26.73
CA LEU A 837 -39.04 41.57 -25.73
C LEU A 837 -40.45 41.48 -26.33
N HIS A 838 -40.81 42.38 -27.25
CA HIS A 838 -42.07 42.30 -28.00
C HIS A 838 -42.15 41.03 -28.85
N GLY A 839 -41.02 40.62 -29.45
CA GLY A 839 -40.93 39.37 -30.19
C GLY A 839 -41.18 38.13 -29.33
N LYS A 840 -40.63 38.08 -28.11
CA LYS A 840 -40.86 36.99 -27.14
C LYS A 840 -42.28 36.97 -26.57
N LYS A 841 -42.97 38.11 -26.57
CA LYS A 841 -44.40 38.20 -26.21
C LYS A 841 -45.32 37.60 -27.30
N GLY A 842 -44.79 37.31 -28.49
CA GLY A 842 -45.59 36.91 -29.67
C GLY A 842 -46.18 38.11 -30.43
N ASP A 843 -45.85 39.34 -30.02
CA ASP A 843 -46.27 40.56 -30.71
C ASP A 843 -45.23 40.95 -31.77
N HIS A 844 -45.17 40.13 -32.81
CA HIS A 844 -44.20 40.26 -33.90
C HIS A 844 -44.39 41.54 -34.72
N ARG A 845 -45.63 42.05 -34.81
CA ARG A 845 -45.94 43.30 -35.51
C ARG A 845 -45.29 44.48 -34.81
N SER A 846 -45.47 44.62 -33.50
CA SER A 846 -44.81 45.68 -32.72
C SER A 846 -43.29 45.55 -32.70
N ALA A 847 -42.76 44.32 -32.65
CA ALA A 847 -41.31 44.09 -32.70
C ALA A 847 -40.68 44.56 -34.02
N LEU A 848 -41.29 44.20 -35.16
CA LEU A 848 -40.86 44.64 -36.48
C LEU A 848 -41.08 46.14 -36.67
N ASP A 849 -42.15 46.69 -36.11
CA ASP A 849 -42.44 48.14 -36.12
C ASP A 849 -41.35 48.93 -35.38
N ILE A 850 -40.92 48.48 -34.20
CA ILE A 850 -39.81 49.12 -33.45
C ILE A 850 -38.52 49.07 -34.25
N LEU A 851 -38.16 47.92 -34.85
CA LEU A 851 -36.93 47.78 -35.63
C LEU A 851 -36.95 48.61 -36.92
N LEU A 852 -38.10 48.71 -37.59
CA LEU A 852 -38.25 49.41 -38.85
C LEU A 852 -38.47 50.94 -38.66
N ASN A 853 -39.33 51.34 -37.71
CA ASN A 853 -39.71 52.74 -37.51
C ASN A 853 -38.83 53.48 -36.51
N GLN A 854 -38.36 52.83 -35.43
CA GLN A 854 -37.54 53.50 -34.42
C GLN A 854 -36.03 53.36 -34.67
N VAL A 855 -35.60 52.22 -35.21
CA VAL A 855 -34.17 51.90 -35.42
C VAL A 855 -33.75 52.02 -36.90
N SER A 856 -34.68 51.87 -37.86
CA SER A 856 -34.43 51.91 -39.31
C SER A 856 -33.40 50.87 -39.82
N ASP A 857 -33.21 49.76 -39.11
CA ASP A 857 -32.26 48.71 -39.50
C ASP A 857 -32.97 47.50 -40.13
N ILE A 858 -33.08 47.53 -41.46
CA ILE A 858 -33.67 46.46 -42.28
C ILE A 858 -32.91 45.14 -42.13
N ARG A 859 -31.60 45.16 -41.91
CA ARG A 859 -30.80 43.92 -41.76
C ARG A 859 -31.19 43.19 -40.48
N SER A 860 -31.46 43.94 -39.41
CA SER A 860 -31.98 43.38 -38.16
C SER A 860 -33.39 42.82 -38.31
N CYS A 861 -34.28 43.49 -39.06
CA CYS A 861 -35.61 42.95 -39.37
C CYS A 861 -35.55 41.62 -40.15
N LEU A 862 -34.68 41.54 -41.16
CA LEU A 862 -34.47 40.32 -41.94
C LEU A 862 -33.87 39.21 -41.09
N SER A 863 -32.86 39.53 -40.27
CA SER A 863 -32.28 38.56 -39.33
C SER A 863 -33.31 38.04 -38.32
N TYR A 864 -34.26 38.87 -37.89
CA TYR A 864 -35.35 38.47 -37.01
C TYR A 864 -36.33 37.52 -37.70
N CYS A 865 -36.77 37.84 -38.93
CA CYS A 865 -37.65 36.94 -39.70
C CYS A 865 -36.94 35.60 -40.03
N LEU A 866 -35.65 35.65 -40.38
CA LEU A 866 -34.84 34.46 -40.69
C LEU A 866 -34.63 33.57 -39.46
N SER A 867 -34.58 34.11 -38.23
CA SER A 867 -34.39 33.27 -37.04
C SER A 867 -35.54 32.31 -36.76
N TYR A 868 -36.75 32.61 -37.24
CA TYR A 868 -37.92 31.73 -37.11
C TYR A 868 -38.06 30.70 -38.25
N LEU A 869 -37.22 30.78 -39.30
CA LEU A 869 -37.20 29.77 -40.38
C LEU A 869 -36.50 28.47 -39.99
N TYR A 870 -35.47 28.57 -39.15
CA TYR A 870 -34.57 27.48 -38.78
C TYR A 870 -34.79 27.00 -37.33
N GLU A 871 -36.01 27.13 -36.80
CA GLU A 871 -36.32 26.84 -35.39
C GLU A 871 -36.06 25.39 -34.94
N ASP A 872 -35.82 24.46 -35.86
CA ASP A 872 -35.57 23.05 -35.57
C ASP A 872 -34.10 22.69 -35.33
N GLN A 873 -33.30 23.51 -34.62
CA GLN A 873 -32.01 23.05 -34.03
C GLN A 873 -31.64 23.79 -32.73
N THR A 874 -32.43 23.59 -31.67
CA THR A 874 -31.99 23.94 -30.29
C THR A 874 -30.91 23.01 -29.72
N ARG A 875 -30.26 22.15 -30.53
CA ARG A 875 -29.17 21.27 -30.08
C ARG A 875 -27.81 21.42 -30.79
N LEU A 876 -27.67 22.20 -31.87
CA LEU A 876 -26.41 22.25 -32.63
C LEU A 876 -25.69 23.61 -32.68
N HIS A 877 -26.31 24.71 -32.24
CA HIS A 877 -25.65 26.03 -32.24
C HIS A 877 -24.87 26.38 -30.96
N ARG A 878 -24.39 25.39 -30.21
CA ARG A 878 -23.45 25.63 -29.08
C ARG A 878 -22.01 25.96 -29.56
N SER A 879 -21.70 25.78 -30.86
CA SER A 879 -20.33 25.90 -31.39
C SER A 879 -20.02 27.14 -32.24
N LEU A 880 -20.99 28.00 -32.60
CA LEU A 880 -20.74 29.13 -33.54
C LEU A 880 -21.12 30.52 -33.01
N ILE A 881 -21.08 30.74 -31.69
CA ILE A 881 -21.24 32.10 -31.13
C ILE A 881 -20.03 32.51 -30.30
N CYS A 882 -18.90 32.63 -31.00
CA CYS A 882 -17.85 33.61 -30.73
C CYS A 882 -17.61 34.37 -32.02
N TRP A 883 -17.99 35.65 -32.07
CA TRP A 883 -17.29 36.59 -32.95
C TRP A 883 -16.05 37.03 -32.19
N PRO A 884 -14.82 36.75 -32.69
CA PRO A 884 -13.61 37.29 -32.08
C PRO A 884 -13.57 38.79 -32.29
N TYR A 885 -13.32 39.53 -31.22
CA TYR A 885 -12.71 40.84 -31.32
C TYR A 885 -11.22 40.61 -31.52
N ASP A 886 -10.78 40.51 -32.77
CA ASP A 886 -9.44 40.93 -33.17
C ASP A 886 -9.41 41.19 -34.67
N SER A 887 -9.37 42.48 -35.02
CA SER A 887 -9.08 42.96 -36.36
C SER A 887 -7.58 42.87 -36.61
N SER A 888 -7.07 41.70 -37.01
CA SER A 888 -5.86 41.54 -37.84
C SER A 888 -5.37 40.10 -37.90
N SER A 889 -6.05 39.24 -38.65
CA SER A 889 -5.46 38.14 -39.42
C SER A 889 -6.55 37.17 -39.84
N LEU A 890 -6.76 37.06 -41.15
CA LEU A 890 -7.20 35.87 -41.89
C LEU A 890 -7.59 36.33 -43.30
N ARG A 891 -6.55 36.63 -44.09
CA ARG A 891 -6.61 36.34 -45.52
C ARG A 891 -6.37 34.84 -45.67
N ALA A 892 -7.10 34.27 -46.62
CA ALA A 892 -6.92 32.94 -47.21
C ALA A 892 -7.26 31.76 -46.28
N ASN A 893 -8.48 31.25 -46.39
CA ASN A 893 -8.72 30.00 -47.11
C ASN A 893 -10.21 29.66 -47.08
N THR A 894 -10.91 30.13 -48.10
CA THR A 894 -12.14 29.51 -48.58
C THR A 894 -11.81 28.21 -49.31
N ALA A 895 -12.76 27.27 -49.23
CA ALA A 895 -12.95 26.13 -50.13
C ALA A 895 -12.24 24.81 -49.74
N ALA A 896 -12.81 24.10 -48.79
CA ALA A 896 -13.09 22.66 -48.86
C ALA A 896 -13.95 22.27 -47.65
N ASP A 897 -14.82 21.28 -47.82
CA ASP A 897 -15.54 20.59 -46.74
C ASP A 897 -16.74 21.32 -46.12
N CYS A 898 -17.81 21.41 -46.90
CA CYS A 898 -19.19 21.21 -46.43
C CYS A 898 -20.02 20.73 -47.63
N GLN A 899 -20.06 19.40 -47.83
CA GLN A 899 -21.07 18.79 -48.67
C GLN A 899 -22.42 18.93 -47.96
N LEU A 900 -23.32 19.69 -48.59
CA LEU A 900 -24.72 19.83 -48.19
C LEU A 900 -25.46 18.54 -48.61
N ASP A 901 -25.74 17.68 -47.64
CA ASP A 901 -26.79 16.68 -47.79
C ASP A 901 -28.16 17.38 -47.62
N SER A 902 -28.88 17.44 -48.74
CA SER A 902 -30.26 17.87 -48.82
C SER A 902 -31.18 16.82 -48.21
N THR A 903 -31.68 17.06 -46.99
CA THR A 903 -32.83 16.35 -46.45
C THR A 903 -33.84 17.33 -45.89
N ASP A 904 -35.05 17.28 -46.44
CA ASP A 904 -36.21 18.12 -46.14
C ASP A 904 -36.48 18.27 -44.64
N THR A 905 -36.18 19.45 -44.09
CA THR A 905 -36.60 19.87 -42.73
C THR A 905 -37.94 20.61 -42.80
N PRO A 906 -38.93 20.30 -41.93
CA PRO A 906 -40.22 20.96 -41.94
C PRO A 906 -40.08 22.44 -41.51
N VAL A 907 -40.53 23.36 -42.36
CA VAL A 907 -40.55 24.80 -42.06
C VAL A 907 -41.58 25.09 -40.96
N SER A 908 -41.19 25.87 -39.93
CA SER A 908 -42.09 26.35 -38.87
C SER A 908 -43.29 27.13 -39.47
N PRO A 909 -44.54 26.86 -39.08
CA PRO A 909 -45.74 27.46 -39.69
C PRO A 909 -45.85 28.98 -39.49
N VAL A 910 -45.07 29.55 -38.56
CA VAL A 910 -45.07 30.98 -38.21
C VAL A 910 -44.20 31.80 -39.17
N ALA A 911 -43.18 31.19 -39.76
CA ALA A 911 -42.23 31.87 -40.63
C ALA A 911 -42.85 32.56 -41.86
N PRO A 912 -43.76 31.94 -42.64
CA PRO A 912 -44.39 32.63 -43.77
C PRO A 912 -45.19 33.85 -43.34
N GLU A 913 -45.84 33.82 -42.16
CA GLU A 913 -46.60 34.95 -41.64
C GLU A 913 -45.68 36.14 -41.29
N LEU A 914 -44.51 35.89 -40.71
CA LEU A 914 -43.55 36.95 -40.36
C LEU A 914 -43.00 37.69 -41.59
N PHE A 915 -42.64 36.96 -42.64
CA PHE A 915 -42.21 37.59 -43.89
C PHE A 915 -43.35 38.33 -44.58
N THR A 916 -44.60 37.87 -44.45
CA THR A 916 -45.75 38.65 -44.94
C THR A 916 -45.97 39.95 -44.16
N ILE A 917 -45.81 39.93 -42.83
CA ILE A 917 -45.92 41.15 -41.99
C ILE A 917 -44.79 42.14 -42.32
N LEU A 918 -43.57 41.65 -42.56
CA LEU A 918 -42.45 42.49 -42.98
C LEU A 918 -42.75 43.16 -44.33
N VAL A 919 -43.25 42.39 -45.31
CA VAL A 919 -43.62 42.91 -46.63
C VAL A 919 -44.78 43.92 -46.52
N GLU A 920 -45.78 43.64 -45.68
CA GLU A 920 -46.88 44.58 -45.38
C GLU A 920 -46.34 45.90 -44.80
N LEU A 921 -45.48 45.84 -43.78
CA LEU A 921 -44.90 47.03 -43.15
C LEU A 921 -43.97 47.81 -44.10
N CYS A 922 -43.23 47.13 -44.99
CA CYS A 922 -42.41 47.79 -45.99
C CYS A 922 -43.25 48.48 -47.08
N LEU A 923 -44.35 47.87 -47.53
CA LEU A 923 -45.26 48.43 -48.53
C LEU A 923 -46.12 49.57 -47.98
N ALA A 924 -46.46 49.54 -46.69
CA ALA A 924 -47.25 50.59 -46.03
C ALA A 924 -46.54 51.96 -45.91
N ARG A 925 -45.22 52.02 -46.12
CA ARG A 925 -44.43 53.24 -45.98
C ARG A 925 -44.40 54.13 -47.22
N HIS A 926 -44.76 53.61 -48.39
CA HIS A 926 -44.72 54.34 -49.67
C HIS A 926 -43.37 55.05 -49.94
N ASP A 927 -42.26 54.48 -49.46
CA ASP A 927 -40.89 54.95 -49.69
C ASP A 927 -40.25 54.10 -50.80
N ASP A 928 -39.67 54.71 -51.84
CA ASP A 928 -39.02 54.00 -52.97
C ASP A 928 -38.02 52.92 -52.51
N TYR A 929 -37.26 53.22 -51.45
CA TYR A 929 -36.26 52.30 -50.87
C TYR A 929 -36.89 51.06 -50.22
N HIS A 930 -38.03 51.21 -49.52
CA HIS A 930 -38.72 50.10 -48.86
C HIS A 930 -39.54 49.28 -49.86
N GLU A 931 -40.05 49.89 -50.93
CA GLU A 931 -40.70 49.20 -52.05
C GLU A 931 -39.70 48.31 -52.82
N ASP A 932 -38.49 48.80 -53.09
CA ASP A 932 -37.43 48.00 -53.73
C ASP A 932 -37.00 46.81 -52.87
N ILE A 933 -36.94 46.96 -51.54
CA ILE A 933 -36.65 45.88 -50.60
C ILE A 933 -37.80 44.87 -50.56
N ALA A 934 -39.05 45.32 -50.50
CA ALA A 934 -40.21 44.44 -50.57
C ALA A 934 -40.21 43.62 -51.88
N LEU A 935 -39.86 44.24 -53.01
CA LEU A 935 -39.72 43.57 -54.30
C LEU A 935 -38.58 42.55 -54.33
N GLN A 936 -37.44 42.83 -53.69
CA GLN A 936 -36.33 41.88 -53.55
C GLN A 936 -36.74 40.65 -52.72
N LEU A 937 -37.48 40.87 -51.62
CA LEU A 937 -37.94 39.79 -50.74
C LEU A 937 -38.99 38.91 -51.40
N ILE A 938 -39.98 39.51 -52.09
CA ILE A 938 -41.03 38.78 -52.82
C ILE A 938 -40.44 37.87 -53.90
N ASN A 939 -39.41 38.35 -54.63
CA ASN A 939 -38.79 37.63 -55.73
C ASN A 939 -37.66 36.68 -55.32
N SER A 940 -37.24 36.67 -54.06
CA SER A 940 -36.20 35.76 -53.55
C SER A 940 -36.73 34.32 -53.50
N PRO A 941 -35.99 33.31 -54.01
CA PRO A 941 -36.47 31.93 -54.11
C PRO A 941 -36.55 31.19 -52.78
N ASP A 942 -35.74 31.59 -51.79
CA ASP A 942 -35.47 30.82 -50.57
C ASP A 942 -36.35 31.23 -49.37
N ILE A 943 -37.16 32.29 -49.50
CA ILE A 943 -38.04 32.78 -48.42
C ILE A 943 -39.44 32.17 -48.59
N PRO A 944 -39.98 31.45 -47.59
CA PRO A 944 -41.36 30.99 -47.60
C PRO A 944 -42.30 32.17 -47.32
N LEU A 945 -43.29 32.34 -48.19
CA LEU A 945 -44.28 33.41 -48.12
C LEU A 945 -45.67 32.77 -48.13
N ASP A 946 -46.61 33.36 -47.40
CA ASP A 946 -48.03 33.06 -47.64
C ASP A 946 -48.45 33.73 -48.95
N TYR A 947 -48.40 32.95 -50.03
CA TYR A 947 -48.68 33.42 -51.38
C TYR A 947 -50.07 34.06 -51.49
N SER A 948 -51.05 33.60 -50.70
CA SER A 948 -52.42 34.12 -50.75
C SER A 948 -52.55 35.53 -50.14
N LYS A 949 -51.96 35.74 -48.97
CA LYS A 949 -51.93 37.06 -48.30
C LYS A 949 -51.06 38.05 -49.07
N VAL A 950 -49.87 37.65 -49.55
CA VAL A 950 -49.00 38.54 -50.33
C VAL A 950 -49.68 39.02 -51.62
N LEU A 951 -50.42 38.15 -52.32
CA LEU A 951 -51.19 38.54 -53.51
C LEU A 951 -52.26 39.59 -53.20
N SER A 952 -52.86 39.56 -52.00
CA SER A 952 -53.85 40.56 -51.57
C SER A 952 -53.23 41.89 -51.15
N LEU A 953 -51.94 41.89 -50.79
CA LEU A 953 -51.21 43.07 -50.31
C LEU A 953 -50.52 43.87 -51.43
N ILE A 954 -50.34 43.27 -52.62
CA ILE A 954 -49.71 43.94 -53.77
C ILE A 954 -50.69 44.97 -54.35
N PRO A 955 -50.31 46.27 -54.44
CA PRO A 955 -51.13 47.29 -55.08
C PRO A 955 -51.37 46.99 -56.55
N GLY A 956 -52.56 47.32 -57.06
CA GLY A 956 -52.96 47.06 -58.45
C GLY A 956 -52.12 47.75 -59.52
N ASP A 957 -51.31 48.74 -59.14
CA ASP A 957 -50.48 49.55 -60.03
C ASP A 957 -49.09 48.93 -60.32
N PHE A 958 -48.77 47.78 -59.71
CA PHE A 958 -47.46 47.14 -59.89
C PHE A 958 -47.30 46.48 -61.28
N PRO A 959 -46.20 46.74 -62.02
CA PRO A 959 -45.96 46.10 -63.29
C PRO A 959 -45.69 44.60 -63.12
N LEU A 960 -46.52 43.77 -63.77
CA LEU A 960 -46.46 42.30 -63.75
C LEU A 960 -45.06 41.73 -64.03
N GLN A 961 -44.23 42.41 -64.84
CA GLN A 961 -42.86 42.00 -65.13
C GLN A 961 -41.97 41.94 -63.88
N ARG A 962 -42.21 42.81 -62.89
CA ARG A 962 -41.42 42.86 -61.64
C ARG A 962 -41.78 41.76 -60.65
N ILE A 963 -42.94 41.11 -60.79
CA ILE A 963 -43.47 40.09 -59.85
C ILE A 963 -43.58 38.70 -60.53
N ALA A 964 -43.26 38.59 -61.83
CA ALA A 964 -43.39 37.36 -62.62
C ALA A 964 -42.65 36.15 -62.01
N LYS A 965 -41.48 36.37 -61.38
CA LYS A 965 -40.72 35.30 -60.72
C LYS A 965 -41.47 34.75 -59.50
N PHE A 966 -42.05 35.64 -58.69
CA PHE A 966 -42.90 35.27 -57.57
C PHE A 966 -44.16 34.53 -58.02
N LEU A 967 -44.89 35.04 -59.02
CA LEU A 967 -46.12 34.40 -59.53
C LEU A 967 -45.86 32.98 -60.06
N ARG A 968 -44.77 32.81 -60.81
CA ARG A 968 -44.36 31.50 -61.33
C ARG A 968 -44.01 30.56 -60.18
N ARG A 969 -43.28 31.04 -59.18
CA ARG A 969 -42.93 30.26 -57.98
C ARG A 969 -44.20 29.84 -57.24
N ALA A 970 -45.06 30.79 -56.87
CA ALA A 970 -46.30 30.56 -56.13
C ALA A 970 -47.22 29.53 -56.79
N LEU A 971 -47.44 29.61 -58.11
CA LEU A 971 -48.26 28.66 -58.85
C LEU A 971 -47.63 27.26 -58.91
N LEU A 972 -46.31 27.19 -59.13
CA LEU A 972 -45.62 25.91 -59.18
C LEU A 972 -45.59 25.23 -57.80
N THR A 973 -45.24 25.95 -56.73
CA THR A 973 -45.20 25.38 -55.38
C THR A 973 -46.58 24.93 -54.93
N THR A 974 -47.63 25.72 -55.11
CA THR A 974 -49.00 25.32 -54.74
C THR A 974 -49.49 24.12 -55.56
N SER A 975 -49.19 24.05 -56.85
CA SER A 975 -49.52 22.89 -57.70
C SER A 975 -48.77 21.63 -57.28
N THR A 976 -47.47 21.75 -56.96
CA THR A 976 -46.68 20.62 -56.45
C THR A 976 -47.19 20.16 -55.08
N GLN A 977 -47.52 21.07 -54.15
CA GLN A 977 -48.07 20.74 -52.84
C GLN A 977 -49.42 20.02 -52.94
N ALA A 978 -50.31 20.46 -53.84
CA ALA A 978 -51.57 19.77 -54.08
C ALA A 978 -51.35 18.34 -54.59
N SER A 979 -50.40 18.18 -55.53
CA SER A 979 -50.08 16.88 -56.13
C SER A 979 -49.41 15.92 -55.13
N THR A 980 -48.49 16.41 -54.29
CA THR A 980 -47.82 15.60 -53.25
C THR A 980 -48.77 15.22 -52.12
N ALA A 981 -49.66 16.12 -51.69
CA ALA A 981 -50.71 15.80 -50.72
C ALA A 981 -51.63 14.69 -51.22
N GLN A 982 -51.98 14.71 -52.51
CA GLN A 982 -52.81 13.68 -53.13
C GLN A 982 -52.09 12.32 -53.20
N LEU A 983 -50.77 12.31 -53.44
CA LEU A 983 -49.93 11.11 -53.36
C LEU A 983 -49.80 10.56 -51.93
N GLN A 984 -49.53 11.42 -50.95
CA GLN A 984 -49.46 11.03 -49.54
C GLN A 984 -50.79 10.45 -49.04
N TRP A 985 -51.90 11.04 -49.46
CA TRP A 985 -53.24 10.51 -49.19
C TRP A 985 -53.44 9.12 -49.82
N GLY A 986 -52.98 8.92 -51.06
CA GLY A 986 -53.01 7.61 -51.72
C GLY A 986 -52.15 6.55 -51.01
N LEU A 987 -50.93 6.89 -50.61
CA LEU A 987 -49.99 6.00 -49.91
C LEU A 987 -50.49 5.62 -48.51
N SER A 988 -50.95 6.58 -47.72
CA SER A 988 -51.51 6.32 -46.38
C SER A 988 -52.75 5.42 -46.45
N LYS A 989 -53.62 5.62 -47.45
CA LYS A 989 -54.75 4.73 -47.74
C LYS A 989 -54.29 3.32 -48.11
N CYS A 990 -53.22 3.18 -48.89
CA CYS A 990 -52.66 1.88 -49.26
C CYS A 990 -52.04 1.16 -48.05
N CYS A 991 -51.22 1.84 -47.25
CA CYS A 991 -50.63 1.30 -46.01
C CYS A 991 -51.70 0.89 -44.99
N ALA A 992 -52.78 1.66 -44.86
CA ALA A 992 -53.92 1.29 -44.02
C ALA A 992 -54.60 0.00 -44.51
N ASN A 993 -54.81 -0.14 -45.82
CA ASN A 993 -55.37 -1.36 -46.41
C ASN A 993 -54.44 -2.57 -46.24
N GLN A 994 -53.12 -2.40 -46.42
CA GLN A 994 -52.13 -3.46 -46.23
C GLN A 994 -52.04 -3.89 -44.77
N SER A 995 -52.13 -2.94 -43.83
CA SER A 995 -52.18 -3.22 -42.40
C SER A 995 -53.46 -3.99 -42.02
N ALA A 996 -54.61 -3.64 -42.60
CA ALA A 996 -55.86 -4.37 -42.40
C ALA A 996 -55.80 -5.83 -42.93
N LEU A 997 -55.16 -6.05 -44.08
CA LEU A 997 -54.93 -7.40 -44.64
C LEU A 997 -53.94 -8.23 -43.80
N GLN A 998 -52.88 -7.62 -43.27
CA GLN A 998 -51.91 -8.30 -42.39
C GLN A 998 -52.51 -8.70 -41.03
N VAL A 999 -53.45 -7.92 -40.50
CA VAL A 999 -54.18 -8.27 -39.27
C VAL A 999 -55.14 -9.45 -39.50
N ALA A 1000 -55.79 -9.54 -40.67
CA ALA A 1000 -56.67 -10.66 -41.02
C ALA A 1000 -55.94 -12.01 -41.21
N ALA A 1001 -54.63 -12.00 -41.47
CA ALA A 1001 -53.82 -13.20 -41.69
C ALA A 1001 -53.22 -13.82 -40.40
N ARG A 1002 -53.37 -13.18 -39.24
CA ARG A 1002 -52.88 -13.70 -37.94
C ARG A 1002 -54.02 -14.38 -37.17
N PRO A 1003 -53.91 -15.65 -36.75
CA PRO A 1003 -54.92 -16.28 -35.91
C PRO A 1003 -54.74 -15.80 -34.47
N THR A 1004 -55.39 -14.69 -34.10
CA THR A 1004 -55.46 -14.27 -32.70
C THR A 1004 -56.67 -14.89 -32.00
N SER A 1005 -56.37 -15.69 -30.99
CA SER A 1005 -57.27 -16.47 -30.16
C SER A 1005 -58.07 -15.62 -29.15
N VAL A 1006 -58.93 -14.73 -29.64
CA VAL A 1006 -60.09 -14.27 -28.86
C VAL A 1006 -61.27 -14.09 -29.81
N ILE A 1007 -62.13 -15.10 -29.86
CA ILE A 1007 -63.40 -15.04 -30.59
C ILE A 1007 -64.39 -14.31 -29.69
N VAL A 1008 -64.72 -13.06 -30.03
CA VAL A 1008 -65.82 -12.32 -29.39
C VAL A 1008 -67.11 -12.68 -30.14
N HIS A 1009 -68.01 -13.43 -29.50
CA HIS A 1009 -69.32 -13.71 -30.06
C HIS A 1009 -70.17 -12.42 -30.03
N VAL A 1010 -70.47 -11.89 -31.21
CA VAL A 1010 -71.34 -10.73 -31.40
C VAL A 1010 -72.65 -11.25 -32.00
N GLU A 1011 -73.70 -11.32 -31.19
CA GLU A 1011 -75.07 -11.67 -31.64
C GLU A 1011 -75.77 -10.42 -32.22
N GLU A 1012 -76.77 -10.58 -33.09
CA GLU A 1012 -77.46 -9.45 -33.76
C GLU A 1012 -78.04 -8.42 -32.78
N HIS A 1013 -78.37 -8.85 -31.56
CA HIS A 1013 -79.00 -8.04 -30.51
C HIS A 1013 -77.98 -7.39 -29.56
N THR A 1014 -76.68 -7.52 -29.83
CA THR A 1014 -75.63 -6.89 -29.01
C THR A 1014 -75.66 -5.37 -29.16
N LYS A 1015 -75.77 -4.69 -28.01
CA LYS A 1015 -75.96 -3.23 -27.94
C LYS A 1015 -74.67 -2.52 -27.58
N CYS A 1016 -74.49 -1.34 -28.15
CA CYS A 1016 -73.43 -0.41 -27.79
C CYS A 1016 -73.58 0.04 -26.33
N SER A 1017 -72.51 -0.04 -25.53
CA SER A 1017 -72.54 0.32 -24.11
C SER A 1017 -72.78 1.81 -23.82
N ARG A 1018 -72.64 2.68 -24.83
CA ARG A 1018 -72.82 4.13 -24.69
C ARG A 1018 -74.18 4.61 -25.19
N CYS A 1019 -74.61 4.16 -26.37
CA CYS A 1019 -75.88 4.62 -26.96
C CYS A 1019 -77.01 3.59 -26.87
N SER A 1020 -76.74 2.39 -26.36
CA SER A 1020 -77.70 1.30 -26.12
C SER A 1020 -78.45 0.81 -27.37
N ARG A 1021 -78.00 1.17 -28.57
CA ARG A 1021 -78.51 0.70 -29.86
C ARG A 1021 -77.71 -0.49 -30.35
N GLU A 1022 -78.32 -1.34 -31.18
CA GLU A 1022 -77.66 -2.50 -31.79
C GLU A 1022 -76.41 -2.08 -32.55
N LEU A 1023 -75.35 -2.88 -32.47
CA LEU A 1023 -74.05 -2.54 -33.06
C LEU A 1023 -74.15 -2.37 -34.59
N GLY A 1024 -75.02 -3.14 -35.26
CA GLY A 1024 -75.28 -3.04 -36.70
C GLY A 1024 -76.19 -1.89 -37.14
N ALA A 1025 -76.73 -1.07 -36.23
CA ALA A 1025 -77.71 -0.02 -36.57
C ALA A 1025 -77.20 1.01 -37.58
N TYR A 1026 -75.88 1.18 -37.71
CA TYR A 1026 -75.25 2.14 -38.63
C TYR A 1026 -74.64 1.46 -39.87
N GLY A 1027 -75.07 0.25 -40.18
CA GLY A 1027 -74.66 -0.53 -41.36
C GLY A 1027 -73.77 -1.72 -41.00
N PRO A 1028 -73.77 -2.78 -41.85
CA PRO A 1028 -73.11 -4.05 -41.55
C PRO A 1028 -71.58 -3.96 -41.50
N SER A 1029 -70.98 -2.88 -42.02
CA SER A 1029 -69.53 -2.66 -42.08
C SER A 1029 -69.03 -1.57 -41.13
N ALA A 1030 -69.86 -1.09 -40.20
CA ALA A 1030 -69.46 -0.05 -39.26
C ALA A 1030 -68.50 -0.61 -38.19
N PRO A 1031 -67.29 -0.05 -38.03
CA PRO A 1031 -66.34 -0.54 -37.03
C PRO A 1031 -66.83 -0.21 -35.61
N PHE A 1032 -66.66 -1.16 -34.69
CA PHE A 1032 -66.92 -1.01 -33.26
C PHE A 1032 -65.64 -1.31 -32.47
N ALA A 1033 -65.49 -0.66 -31.32
CA ALA A 1033 -64.37 -0.88 -30.41
C ALA A 1033 -64.77 -1.85 -29.29
N TRP A 1034 -63.84 -2.73 -28.93
CA TRP A 1034 -63.99 -3.64 -27.80
C TRP A 1034 -63.00 -3.27 -26.70
N PHE A 1035 -63.53 -2.95 -25.52
CA PHE A 1035 -62.70 -2.66 -24.34
C PHE A 1035 -62.29 -3.96 -23.66
N ILE A 1036 -61.03 -4.34 -23.82
CA ILE A 1036 -60.47 -5.61 -23.31
C ILE A 1036 -60.65 -5.74 -21.79
N LYS A 1037 -60.50 -4.64 -21.03
CA LYS A 1037 -60.58 -4.65 -19.55
C LYS A 1037 -62.02 -4.74 -19.01
N THR A 1038 -62.99 -4.12 -19.68
CA THR A 1038 -64.39 -4.05 -19.21
C THR A 1038 -65.33 -5.00 -19.95
N LYS A 1039 -64.84 -5.67 -21.01
CA LYS A 1039 -65.59 -6.55 -21.93
C LYS A 1039 -66.82 -5.89 -22.56
N GLN A 1040 -66.82 -4.56 -22.70
CA GLN A 1040 -67.92 -3.82 -23.33
C GLN A 1040 -67.60 -3.48 -24.80
N LEU A 1041 -68.66 -3.42 -25.61
CA LEU A 1041 -68.60 -3.05 -27.03
C LEU A 1041 -69.24 -1.68 -27.23
N ALA A 1042 -68.58 -0.78 -27.94
CA ALA A 1042 -69.10 0.54 -28.28
C ALA A 1042 -68.82 0.88 -29.74
N HIS A 1043 -69.71 1.65 -30.38
CA HIS A 1043 -69.43 2.17 -31.73
C HIS A 1043 -68.24 3.12 -31.70
N VAL A 1044 -67.37 3.08 -32.71
CA VAL A 1044 -66.15 3.91 -32.75
C VAL A 1044 -66.47 5.41 -32.69
N HIS A 1045 -67.56 5.86 -33.30
CA HIS A 1045 -67.98 7.27 -33.22
C HIS A 1045 -68.50 7.71 -31.84
N CYS A 1046 -68.96 6.77 -30.99
CA CYS A 1046 -69.45 7.09 -29.65
C CYS A 1046 -68.30 7.25 -28.63
N LEU A 1047 -67.06 7.05 -29.07
CA LEU A 1047 -65.85 7.16 -28.24
C LEU A 1047 -65.24 8.57 -28.25
N LYS A 1048 -65.71 9.47 -29.13
CA LYS A 1048 -64.98 10.70 -29.45
C LYS A 1048 -65.02 11.82 -28.41
N ASP A 1049 -65.82 11.73 -27.33
CA ASP A 1049 -66.02 12.87 -26.42
C ASP A 1049 -65.61 12.66 -24.96
N SER A 1050 -65.00 11.54 -24.58
CA SER A 1050 -64.42 11.44 -23.24
C SER A 1050 -63.40 10.31 -23.18
N ASP A 1051 -62.15 10.72 -22.96
CA ASP A 1051 -60.97 9.94 -22.56
C ASP A 1051 -59.87 10.01 -23.62
N GLN A 1052 -59.10 11.10 -23.53
CA GLN A 1052 -57.72 11.17 -24.02
C GLN A 1052 -56.96 9.97 -23.41
N LEU A 1053 -56.50 9.07 -24.27
CA LEU A 1053 -55.53 8.02 -23.94
C LEU A 1053 -54.12 8.54 -24.16
#